data_AF-A0A6A6PGR4-F1
#
_entry.id   AF-A0A6A6PGR4-F1
#
_cell.length_a   1.000
_cell.length_b   1.000
_cell.length_c   1.000
_cell.angle_alpha   90.00
_cell.angle_beta   90.00
_cell.angle_gamma   90.00
#
_symmetry.space_group_name_H-M   'P 1'
#
loop_
_entity.id
_entity.type
_entity.pdbx_description
1 polymer ?
#
loop_
_entity_poly.entity_id
_entity_poly.type
_entity_poly.pdbx_seq_one_letter_code
_entity_poly.pdbx_strand_id
1 'polypeptide(L)'
;MEDKDDDAASLSTCLLQWVQSFPNIPPAHNLAALSDGLTLWSILQSIDPSYFTGSLPEPHVTPSSDWTRKWQNLKHIEKAVALYYRDVCNELGEHVGGVAAVAVPDVQAIAAEGSVGDLEKLILGIIRAAMAEPESNQRMAQRLMGLGRGTAMVIAHELRAMEESDGEEGEEEDDLESRPSSRGDVRDRIDAEGAQAQPKTNGASKIAPAYQDPLLQREEELLKAQATIDKMEATHGEVLRQLQELRGEKESLQEAFNAYRDEIESKGRKTAGDDAFKKLQRQADNDRAYIEDLEDQLQSSKSTMENFERDIQRYRDDGEGTQTLRDEVQLLKADNADLTQRIKANENLKKKIQTLQEQETANASLRDEIKHANERVEGVDRLKEIQAALEKEIIEKQGLIRNQEYQINELTTIRRHAEYDARMLAQKLQEARERHERDHETIQGLRGKLKDPDSDEQTIADVESNDKPPSSDSAAATPTTANNENTKHLAEKVTLLQQQLETADLRLKQASDRAATLEDQQRLDSSKSLEDQRTASAQVEEHERTIAQLRKELEASTAAKQMTAAAEAPAAPALPQDLAALRRENHLMATAWFDLSARIQDNGVSLGRRRQEPKSWIGRQRRLVGPHAAGLGN
;
A
#
# COMPACT_ATOMS: atom_id res chain seq x y z
N MET A 1 -16.29 70.47 -3.18
CA MET A 1 -17.66 70.27 -3.69
C MET A 1 -17.70 68.84 -4.14
N GLU A 2 -17.99 67.94 -3.20
CA GLU A 2 -17.99 66.47 -3.37
C GLU A 2 -16.61 65.93 -3.83
N ASP A 3 -15.74 65.42 -2.95
CA ASP A 3 -15.96 64.83 -1.62
C ASP A 3 -17.08 63.79 -1.65
N LYS A 4 -16.78 62.64 -2.26
CA LYS A 4 -17.53 61.40 -2.12
C LYS A 4 -16.57 60.28 -1.76
N ASP A 5 -16.60 59.95 -0.48
CA ASP A 5 -16.57 58.57 0.00
C ASP A 5 -15.33 57.75 -0.40
N ASP A 6 -14.22 57.99 0.31
CA ASP A 6 -13.20 56.97 0.58
C ASP A 6 -13.82 55.85 1.47
N ASP A 7 -14.78 55.12 0.93
CA ASP A 7 -15.22 53.84 1.50
C ASP A 7 -14.00 52.91 1.52
N ALA A 8 -13.59 52.46 2.71
CA ALA A 8 -12.50 51.52 2.87
C ALA A 8 -12.85 50.21 2.16
N ALA A 9 -12.32 50.03 0.94
CA ALA A 9 -12.72 48.97 0.02
C ALA A 9 -12.52 47.59 0.65
N SER A 10 -13.62 46.97 1.09
CA SER A 10 -13.56 45.68 1.79
C SER A 10 -12.93 44.61 0.89
N LEU A 11 -12.33 43.59 1.52
CA LEU A 11 -11.77 42.43 0.84
C LEU A 11 -12.75 41.85 -0.21
N SER A 12 -14.04 41.74 0.16
CA SER A 12 -15.14 41.30 -0.70
C SER A 12 -15.26 42.12 -1.98
N THR A 13 -15.18 43.45 -1.89
CA THR A 13 -15.27 44.34 -3.06
C THR A 13 -14.02 44.24 -3.92
N CYS A 14 -12.83 44.11 -3.32
CA CYS A 14 -11.57 43.96 -4.02
C CYS A 14 -11.50 42.63 -4.79
N LEU A 15 -11.90 41.53 -4.16
CA LEU A 15 -11.95 40.21 -4.79
C LEU A 15 -13.05 40.12 -5.86
N LEU A 16 -14.19 40.80 -5.68
CA LEU A 16 -15.21 40.88 -6.73
C LEU A 16 -14.71 41.66 -7.97
N GLN A 17 -13.99 42.77 -7.77
CA GLN A 17 -13.31 43.48 -8.88
C GLN A 17 -12.31 42.58 -9.59
N TRP A 18 -11.55 41.77 -8.85
CA TRP A 18 -10.62 40.79 -9.43
C TRP A 18 -11.35 39.72 -10.26
N VAL A 19 -12.43 39.13 -9.74
CA VAL A 19 -13.28 38.18 -10.50
C VAL A 19 -13.81 38.80 -11.80
N GLN A 20 -14.25 40.06 -11.76
CA GLN A 20 -14.76 40.78 -12.94
C GLN A 20 -13.67 41.12 -13.99
N SER A 21 -12.38 40.96 -13.68
CA SER A 21 -11.27 41.26 -14.59
C SER A 21 -10.87 40.11 -15.54
N PHE A 22 -11.65 39.03 -15.57
CA PHE A 22 -11.46 37.91 -16.48
C PHE A 22 -12.43 37.97 -17.66
N PRO A 23 -11.97 37.73 -18.91
CA PRO A 23 -12.85 37.74 -20.06
C PRO A 23 -13.82 36.55 -20.04
N ASN A 24 -15.05 36.79 -20.51
CA ASN A 24 -16.16 35.82 -20.63
C ASN A 24 -16.85 35.41 -19.31
N ILE A 25 -16.60 36.10 -18.19
CA ILE A 25 -17.35 35.91 -16.94
C ILE A 25 -18.62 36.78 -16.93
N PRO A 26 -19.79 36.25 -16.51
CA PRO A 26 -21.00 37.05 -16.32
C PRO A 26 -20.83 38.04 -15.16
N PRO A 27 -21.32 39.29 -15.26
CA PRO A 27 -21.12 40.31 -14.23
C PRO A 27 -21.86 39.96 -12.93
N ALA A 28 -21.11 39.47 -11.94
CA ALA A 28 -21.63 39.21 -10.59
C ALA A 28 -21.76 40.51 -9.78
N HIS A 29 -22.94 40.75 -9.20
CA HIS A 29 -23.21 41.94 -8.36
C HIS A 29 -22.77 41.78 -6.89
N ASN A 30 -22.52 40.56 -6.43
CA ASN A 30 -22.02 40.25 -5.09
C ASN A 30 -21.18 38.95 -5.14
N LEU A 31 -20.41 38.69 -4.09
CA LEU A 31 -19.58 37.48 -4.01
C LEU A 31 -20.45 36.21 -3.93
N ALA A 32 -21.56 36.23 -3.19
CA ALA A 32 -22.47 35.09 -3.01
C ALA A 32 -23.03 34.49 -4.31
N ALA A 33 -23.08 35.26 -5.40
CA ALA A 33 -23.42 34.75 -6.73
C ALA A 33 -22.45 33.67 -7.26
N LEU A 34 -21.21 33.62 -6.75
CA LEU A 34 -20.18 32.63 -7.11
C LEU A 34 -20.33 31.29 -6.35
N SER A 35 -21.34 31.18 -5.46
CA SER A 35 -21.62 29.95 -4.68
C SER A 35 -21.98 28.73 -5.52
N ASP A 36 -22.23 28.87 -6.83
CA ASP A 36 -22.46 27.76 -7.76
C ASP A 36 -21.17 27.02 -8.21
N GLY A 37 -20.01 27.64 -7.98
CA GLY A 37 -18.70 27.17 -8.44
C GLY A 37 -18.45 27.34 -9.94
N LEU A 38 -19.47 27.58 -10.77
CA LEU A 38 -19.35 27.63 -12.24
C LEU A 38 -18.37 28.73 -12.68
N THR A 39 -18.46 29.90 -12.02
CA THR A 39 -17.57 31.04 -12.31
C THR A 39 -16.15 30.79 -11.81
N LEU A 40 -15.98 30.16 -10.63
CA LEU A 40 -14.65 29.85 -10.10
C LEU A 40 -13.92 28.81 -10.97
N TRP A 41 -14.64 27.84 -11.53
CA TRP A 41 -14.08 26.89 -12.47
C TRP A 41 -13.63 27.56 -13.78
N SER A 42 -14.40 28.48 -14.34
CA SER A 42 -13.98 29.21 -15.55
C SER A 42 -12.74 30.08 -15.32
N ILE A 43 -12.56 30.62 -14.09
CA ILE A 43 -11.33 31.30 -13.67
C ILE A 43 -10.15 30.32 -13.69
N LEU A 44 -10.27 29.14 -13.08
CA LEU A 44 -9.21 28.10 -13.10
C LEU A 44 -8.84 27.67 -14.53
N GLN A 45 -9.83 27.49 -15.41
CA GLN A 45 -9.58 27.19 -16.82
C GLN A 45 -8.90 28.34 -17.58
N SER A 46 -8.94 29.57 -17.07
CA SER A 46 -8.23 30.73 -17.64
C SER A 46 -6.82 30.96 -17.05
N ILE A 47 -6.56 30.38 -15.87
CA ILE A 47 -5.25 30.35 -15.20
C ILE A 47 -4.35 29.35 -15.95
N ASP A 48 -4.76 28.06 -15.96
CA ASP A 48 -4.09 26.99 -16.68
C ASP A 48 -5.10 26.11 -17.45
N PRO A 49 -5.29 26.37 -18.77
CA PRO A 49 -6.12 25.53 -19.64
C PRO A 49 -5.60 24.10 -19.85
N SER A 50 -4.36 23.80 -19.46
CA SER A 50 -3.71 22.50 -19.68
C SER A 50 -3.89 21.54 -18.49
N TYR A 51 -3.93 22.05 -17.26
CA TYR A 51 -4.24 21.25 -16.06
C TYR A 51 -5.75 21.16 -15.79
N PHE A 52 -6.48 22.29 -15.81
CA PHE A 52 -7.91 22.34 -15.45
C PHE A 52 -8.85 21.88 -16.58
N THR A 53 -8.60 20.70 -17.12
CA THR A 53 -9.35 20.13 -18.24
C THR A 53 -10.70 19.53 -17.83
N GLY A 54 -11.68 19.56 -18.73
CA GLY A 54 -13.01 18.97 -18.52
C GLY A 54 -14.08 19.96 -18.04
N SER A 55 -15.07 19.44 -17.31
CA SER A 55 -16.22 20.17 -16.79
C SER A 55 -16.51 19.77 -15.34
N LEU A 56 -17.15 20.67 -14.59
CA LEU A 56 -17.64 20.39 -13.24
C LEU A 56 -18.62 19.21 -13.19
N PRO A 57 -18.77 18.53 -12.02
CA PRO A 57 -19.70 17.41 -11.84
C PRO A 57 -21.16 17.74 -12.15
N GLU A 58 -21.65 18.91 -11.72
CA GLU A 58 -23.00 19.40 -11.98
C GLU A 58 -22.93 20.70 -12.82
N PRO A 59 -22.79 20.62 -14.16
CA PRO A 59 -22.54 21.77 -15.03
C PRO A 59 -23.81 22.59 -15.36
N HIS A 60 -24.95 22.26 -14.76
CA HIS A 60 -26.25 22.91 -14.96
C HIS A 60 -26.87 23.42 -13.66
N VAL A 61 -26.01 23.67 -12.65
CA VAL A 61 -26.37 24.36 -11.40
C VAL A 61 -26.85 25.78 -11.70
N THR A 62 -27.79 26.26 -10.91
CA THR A 62 -28.25 27.66 -10.92
C THR A 62 -28.06 28.25 -9.52
N PRO A 63 -27.98 29.58 -9.36
CA PRO A 63 -27.84 30.18 -8.03
C PRO A 63 -28.99 29.81 -7.05
N SER A 64 -30.13 29.33 -7.56
CA SER A 64 -31.29 28.84 -6.79
C SER A 64 -31.44 27.31 -6.71
N SER A 65 -30.50 26.49 -7.23
CA SER A 65 -30.59 25.02 -7.14
C SER A 65 -30.06 24.48 -5.82
N ASP A 66 -30.43 23.22 -5.51
CA ASP A 66 -30.02 22.44 -4.34
C ASP A 66 -28.56 22.71 -3.91
N TRP A 67 -28.37 23.11 -2.64
CA TRP A 67 -27.04 23.40 -2.08
C TRP A 67 -26.08 22.21 -2.19
N THR A 68 -26.60 20.99 -2.19
CA THR A 68 -25.81 19.76 -2.34
C THR A 68 -25.10 19.66 -3.69
N ARG A 69 -25.65 20.23 -4.76
CA ARG A 69 -25.01 20.29 -6.09
C ARG A 69 -23.94 21.38 -6.15
N LYS A 70 -24.25 22.55 -5.59
CA LYS A 70 -23.27 23.63 -5.38
C LYS A 70 -22.05 23.12 -4.62
N TRP A 71 -22.28 22.42 -3.52
CA TRP A 71 -21.25 21.79 -2.69
C TRP A 71 -20.40 20.78 -3.46
N GLN A 72 -21.00 19.94 -4.33
CA GLN A 72 -20.23 19.02 -5.18
C GLN A 72 -19.33 19.76 -6.18
N ASN A 73 -19.77 20.88 -6.76
CA ASN A 73 -18.93 21.73 -7.61
C ASN A 73 -17.81 22.40 -6.80
N LEU A 74 -18.12 23.03 -5.67
CA LEU A 74 -17.11 23.70 -4.82
C LEU A 74 -16.07 22.72 -4.27
N LYS A 75 -16.48 21.51 -3.86
CA LYS A 75 -15.59 20.43 -3.41
C LYS A 75 -14.72 19.86 -4.55
N HIS A 76 -15.20 19.92 -5.79
CA HIS A 76 -14.38 19.60 -6.95
C HIS A 76 -13.33 20.69 -7.20
N ILE A 77 -13.70 21.96 -7.06
CA ILE A 77 -12.83 23.14 -7.22
C ILE A 77 -11.74 23.16 -6.15
N GLU A 78 -12.12 23.07 -4.87
CA GLU A 78 -11.24 22.92 -3.70
C GLU A 78 -10.20 21.81 -3.93
N LYS A 79 -10.66 20.60 -4.29
CA LYS A 79 -9.78 19.47 -4.57
C LYS A 79 -8.88 19.70 -5.77
N ALA A 80 -9.37 20.34 -6.84
CA ALA A 80 -8.56 20.64 -8.03
C ALA A 80 -7.48 21.68 -7.73
N VAL A 81 -7.78 22.71 -6.91
CA VAL A 81 -6.81 23.72 -6.46
C VAL A 81 -5.77 23.10 -5.53
N ALA A 82 -6.17 22.28 -4.57
CA ALA A 82 -5.23 21.59 -3.67
C ALA A 82 -4.32 20.59 -4.41
N LEU A 83 -4.85 19.89 -5.42
CA LEU A 83 -4.05 19.03 -6.30
C LEU A 83 -3.09 19.83 -7.19
N TYR A 84 -3.57 20.90 -7.83
CA TYR A 84 -2.71 21.80 -8.63
C TYR A 84 -1.58 22.39 -7.78
N TYR A 85 -1.88 22.84 -6.56
CA TYR A 85 -0.86 23.37 -5.65
C TYR A 85 0.19 22.31 -5.30
N ARG A 86 -0.24 21.09 -4.94
CA ARG A 86 0.68 19.99 -4.65
C ARG A 86 1.51 19.58 -5.87
N ASP A 87 0.90 19.52 -7.05
CA ASP A 87 1.51 18.91 -8.25
C ASP A 87 2.36 19.89 -9.05
N VAL A 88 2.10 21.19 -8.96
CA VAL A 88 2.80 22.25 -9.73
C VAL A 88 3.69 23.11 -8.82
N CYS A 89 3.37 23.27 -7.53
CA CYS A 89 4.10 24.19 -6.65
C CYS A 89 5.16 23.47 -5.79
N ASN A 90 4.93 22.21 -5.37
CA ASN A 90 5.87 21.48 -4.53
C ASN A 90 7.15 21.00 -5.26
N GLU A 91 7.31 21.25 -6.57
CA GLU A 91 8.61 21.08 -7.23
C GLU A 91 9.64 22.15 -6.83
N LEU A 92 9.21 23.23 -6.14
CA LEU A 92 10.05 24.36 -5.72
C LEU A 92 10.44 24.36 -4.22
N GLY A 93 10.67 23.17 -3.66
CA GLY A 93 11.50 23.00 -2.46
C GLY A 93 10.77 22.90 -1.12
N GLU A 94 11.56 22.67 -0.08
CA GLU A 94 11.10 22.47 1.31
C GLU A 94 10.70 23.81 1.95
N HIS A 95 9.73 23.80 2.88
CA HIS A 95 9.17 24.96 3.60
C HIS A 95 8.11 25.82 2.87
N VAL A 96 7.18 25.18 2.16
CA VAL A 96 5.81 25.73 2.07
C VAL A 96 4.81 24.64 2.44
N GLY A 97 4.02 24.88 3.50
CA GLY A 97 2.85 24.07 3.79
C GLY A 97 1.87 24.13 2.62
N GLY A 98 1.31 22.99 2.22
CA GLY A 98 0.32 22.98 1.13
C GLY A 98 -0.90 23.86 1.46
N VAL A 99 -1.79 24.06 0.49
CA VAL A 99 -3.14 24.66 0.68
C VAL A 99 -4.01 23.94 1.75
N ALA A 100 -3.50 22.87 2.36
CA ALA A 100 -4.07 22.19 3.53
C ALA A 100 -3.68 22.82 4.90
N ALA A 101 -2.76 23.79 4.97
CA ALA A 101 -2.43 24.53 6.19
C ALA A 101 -3.33 25.77 6.35
N VAL A 102 -3.30 26.67 5.36
CA VAL A 102 -4.07 27.91 5.36
C VAL A 102 -5.58 27.66 5.37
N ALA A 103 -6.19 27.89 6.55
CA ALA A 103 -7.60 28.23 6.76
C ALA A 103 -8.59 27.60 5.76
N VAL A 104 -8.67 26.26 5.75
CA VAL A 104 -9.50 25.49 4.80
C VAL A 104 -10.93 26.07 4.74
N PRO A 105 -11.38 26.58 3.58
CA PRO A 105 -12.67 27.25 3.47
C PRO A 105 -13.80 26.23 3.61
N ASP A 106 -14.82 26.52 4.43
CA ASP A 106 -15.98 25.65 4.52
C ASP A 106 -16.87 25.77 3.26
N VAL A 107 -16.54 24.95 2.26
CA VAL A 107 -17.30 24.80 1.02
C VAL A 107 -18.75 24.37 1.24
N GLN A 108 -19.10 23.80 2.41
CA GLN A 108 -20.49 23.52 2.79
C GLN A 108 -21.21 24.80 3.21
N ALA A 109 -20.60 25.65 4.04
CA ALA A 109 -21.13 26.96 4.41
C ALA A 109 -21.29 27.90 3.19
N ILE A 110 -20.33 27.89 2.26
CA ILE A 110 -20.46 28.63 0.98
C ILE A 110 -21.66 28.10 0.16
N ALA A 111 -21.86 26.79 0.11
CA ALA A 111 -22.93 26.18 -0.69
C ALA A 111 -24.33 26.33 -0.10
N ALA A 112 -24.46 26.19 1.22
CA ALA A 112 -25.74 26.15 1.94
C ALA A 112 -26.19 27.53 2.44
N GLU A 113 -25.28 28.33 2.98
CA GLU A 113 -25.57 29.62 3.62
C GLU A 113 -25.10 30.81 2.78
N GLY A 114 -24.18 30.59 1.83
CA GLY A 114 -23.59 31.65 1.02
C GLY A 114 -22.50 32.42 1.76
N SER A 115 -21.79 31.78 2.69
CA SER A 115 -20.72 32.40 3.50
C SER A 115 -19.75 33.20 2.61
N VAL A 116 -19.67 34.51 2.87
CA VAL A 116 -18.79 35.41 2.12
C VAL A 116 -17.34 35.21 2.55
N GLY A 117 -17.06 35.10 3.86
CA GLY A 117 -15.69 34.97 4.38
C GLY A 117 -14.99 33.69 3.90
N ASP A 118 -15.68 32.56 3.86
CA ASP A 118 -15.09 31.31 3.36
C ASP A 118 -14.91 31.34 1.84
N LEU A 119 -15.76 32.09 1.13
CA LEU A 119 -15.61 32.34 -0.30
C LEU A 119 -14.45 33.30 -0.61
N GLU A 120 -14.18 34.28 0.26
CA GLU A 120 -12.98 35.13 0.19
C GLU A 120 -11.72 34.28 0.35
N LYS A 121 -11.65 33.42 1.38
CA LYS A 121 -10.56 32.43 1.57
C LYS A 121 -10.38 31.54 0.32
N LEU A 122 -11.47 30.98 -0.22
CA LEU A 122 -11.41 30.12 -1.41
C LEU A 122 -10.88 30.87 -2.65
N ILE A 123 -11.29 32.13 -2.86
CA ILE A 123 -10.79 32.97 -3.96
C ILE A 123 -9.32 33.33 -3.75
N LEU A 124 -8.90 33.64 -2.53
CA LEU A 124 -7.50 33.92 -2.20
C LEU A 124 -6.62 32.66 -2.37
N GLY A 125 -7.12 31.47 -2.04
CA GLY A 125 -6.46 30.19 -2.34
C GLY A 125 -6.28 29.97 -3.85
N ILE A 126 -7.28 30.33 -4.67
CA ILE A 126 -7.19 30.31 -6.14
C ILE A 126 -6.13 31.33 -6.63
N ILE A 127 -6.06 32.52 -6.04
CA ILE A 127 -5.05 33.54 -6.35
C ILE A 127 -3.64 33.03 -5.99
N ARG A 128 -3.44 32.47 -4.79
CA ARG A 128 -2.16 31.88 -4.33
C ARG A 128 -1.69 30.76 -5.26
N ALA A 129 -2.60 29.86 -5.65
CA ALA A 129 -2.31 28.82 -6.64
C ALA A 129 -1.89 29.41 -8.00
N ALA A 130 -2.60 30.41 -8.50
CA ALA A 130 -2.30 31.06 -9.78
C ALA A 130 -0.99 31.86 -9.80
N MET A 131 -0.42 32.22 -8.65
CA MET A 131 0.86 32.93 -8.54
C MET A 131 2.06 31.98 -8.37
N ALA A 132 1.86 30.68 -8.24
CA ALA A 132 2.96 29.74 -8.08
C ALA A 132 3.60 29.29 -9.41
N GLU A 133 2.82 29.16 -10.48
CA GLU A 133 3.35 28.86 -11.83
C GLU A 133 3.91 30.15 -12.48
N PRO A 134 5.18 30.18 -12.97
CA PRO A 134 5.81 31.43 -13.43
C PRO A 134 5.12 32.17 -14.59
N GLU A 135 4.44 31.46 -15.50
CA GLU A 135 3.74 32.11 -16.63
C GLU A 135 2.35 32.64 -16.21
N SER A 136 1.62 31.91 -15.37
CA SER A 136 0.37 32.38 -14.75
C SER A 136 0.64 33.53 -13.79
N ASN A 137 1.68 33.46 -12.97
CA ASN A 137 2.04 34.53 -12.03
C ASN A 137 2.25 35.86 -12.76
N GLN A 138 3.02 35.89 -13.86
CA GLN A 138 3.20 37.11 -14.65
C GLN A 138 1.86 37.66 -15.19
N ARG A 139 0.96 36.78 -15.66
CA ARG A 139 -0.39 37.15 -16.10
C ARG A 139 -1.27 37.65 -14.94
N MET A 140 -1.13 37.05 -13.75
CA MET A 140 -1.89 37.36 -12.55
C MET A 140 -1.44 38.67 -11.89
N ALA A 141 -0.14 38.89 -11.76
CA ALA A 141 0.44 40.13 -11.25
C ALA A 141 0.12 41.32 -12.15
N GLN A 142 0.16 41.15 -13.48
CA GLN A 142 -0.30 42.19 -14.42
C GLN A 142 -1.78 42.51 -14.25
N ARG A 143 -2.64 41.50 -14.06
CA ARG A 143 -4.08 41.67 -13.78
C ARG A 143 -4.33 42.38 -12.45
N LEU A 144 -3.69 41.95 -11.37
CA LEU A 144 -3.79 42.56 -10.04
C LEU A 144 -3.34 44.02 -10.05
N MET A 145 -2.19 44.35 -10.66
CA MET A 145 -1.74 45.74 -10.82
C MET A 145 -2.69 46.58 -11.69
N GLY A 146 -3.34 45.96 -12.68
CA GLY A 146 -4.31 46.61 -13.56
C GLY A 146 -5.63 47.03 -12.88
N LEU A 147 -5.97 46.45 -11.73
CA LEU A 147 -7.16 46.81 -10.94
C LEU A 147 -7.00 48.14 -10.18
N GLY A 148 -5.77 48.63 -10.03
CA GLY A 148 -5.44 49.83 -9.25
C GLY A 148 -4.75 49.50 -7.93
N ARG A 149 -3.93 50.45 -7.46
CA ARG A 149 -2.99 50.23 -6.34
C ARG A 149 -3.69 49.92 -5.00
N GLY A 150 -4.87 50.48 -4.74
CA GLY A 150 -5.64 50.21 -3.52
C GLY A 150 -6.09 48.74 -3.47
N THR A 151 -6.90 48.34 -4.45
CA THR A 151 -7.39 46.96 -4.64
C THR A 151 -6.26 45.93 -4.59
N ALA A 152 -5.14 46.19 -5.30
CA ALA A 152 -3.98 45.31 -5.30
C ALA A 152 -3.28 45.22 -3.93
N MET A 153 -3.21 46.32 -3.18
CA MET A 153 -2.59 46.35 -1.85
C MET A 153 -3.42 45.61 -0.80
N VAL A 154 -4.75 45.73 -0.83
CA VAL A 154 -5.65 44.98 0.08
C VAL A 154 -5.51 43.48 -0.14
N ILE A 155 -5.56 43.01 -1.40
CA ILE A 155 -5.40 41.59 -1.73
C ILE A 155 -4.01 41.07 -1.34
N ALA A 156 -2.95 41.85 -1.57
CA ALA A 156 -1.58 41.46 -1.23
C ALA A 156 -1.28 41.51 0.29
N HIS A 157 -1.97 42.34 1.05
CA HIS A 157 -1.92 42.35 2.51
C HIS A 157 -2.56 41.07 3.08
N GLU A 158 -3.78 40.75 2.64
CA GLU A 158 -4.51 39.58 3.13
C GLU A 158 -3.81 38.26 2.78
N LEU A 159 -3.26 38.17 1.56
CA LEU A 159 -2.43 37.04 1.14
C LEU A 159 -1.26 36.80 2.09
N ARG A 160 -0.59 37.87 2.54
CA ARG A 160 0.54 37.79 3.47
C ARG A 160 0.11 37.44 4.88
N ALA A 161 -1.02 37.98 5.36
CA ALA A 161 -1.55 37.60 6.68
C ALA A 161 -1.79 36.08 6.77
N MET A 162 -2.24 35.46 5.68
CA MET A 162 -2.35 33.99 5.51
C MET A 162 -1.04 33.26 5.15
N GLU A 163 0.09 33.94 5.11
CA GLU A 163 1.43 33.34 5.04
C GLU A 163 2.15 33.48 6.39
N GLU A 164 1.84 34.52 7.16
CA GLU A 164 2.40 34.78 8.49
C GLU A 164 1.65 33.99 9.59
N SER A 165 0.34 33.73 9.45
CA SER A 165 -0.46 32.95 10.41
C SER A 165 -0.02 31.48 10.57
N ASP A 166 0.60 30.88 9.54
CA ASP A 166 1.09 29.49 9.56
C ASP A 166 2.31 29.31 10.50
N GLY A 167 2.84 30.39 11.12
CA GLY A 167 4.10 30.38 11.86
C GLY A 167 4.02 30.47 13.39
N GLU A 168 2.92 30.94 13.98
CA GLU A 168 2.88 31.39 15.39
C GLU A 168 1.82 30.69 16.29
N GLU A 169 1.08 29.68 15.81
CA GLU A 169 0.16 28.88 16.65
C GLU A 169 0.90 27.83 17.53
N GLY A 170 1.81 28.31 18.38
CA GLY A 170 2.52 27.49 19.37
C GLY A 170 3.18 28.33 20.46
N GLU A 171 2.79 28.08 21.72
CA GLU A 171 3.29 28.72 22.96
C GLU A 171 2.78 30.16 23.27
N GLU A 172 1.47 30.34 23.56
CA GLU A 172 1.02 31.37 24.51
C GLU A 172 -0.40 31.11 25.08
N GLU A 173 -0.51 30.62 26.33
CA GLU A 173 -1.59 30.86 27.32
C GLU A 173 -1.38 30.02 28.60
N ASP A 174 -0.83 30.62 29.68
CA ASP A 174 -1.23 30.45 31.11
C ASP A 174 -0.20 31.14 32.06
N ASP A 175 -0.35 32.45 32.30
CA ASP A 175 0.25 33.18 33.45
C ASP A 175 -0.57 34.46 33.76
N LEU A 176 -0.33 35.07 34.93
CA LEU A 176 -1.13 36.11 35.64
C LEU A 176 -2.42 35.56 36.30
N GLU A 177 -2.69 35.75 37.60
CA GLU A 177 -1.96 36.29 38.77
C GLU A 177 -2.61 35.62 40.04
N SER A 178 -2.32 35.87 41.33
CA SER A 178 -1.76 37.05 41.99
C SER A 178 -1.01 36.73 43.30
N ARG A 179 -0.33 37.75 43.86
CA ARG A 179 0.44 37.68 45.12
C ARG A 179 -0.26 38.35 46.33
N PRO A 180 0.18 38.08 47.58
CA PRO A 180 -0.74 38.08 48.73
C PRO A 180 -0.69 39.31 49.66
N SER A 181 -1.77 39.49 50.41
CA SER A 181 -1.91 40.31 51.64
C SER A 181 -3.27 40.01 52.29
N SER A 182 -3.56 40.31 53.56
CA SER A 182 -2.76 40.59 54.76
C SER A 182 -3.71 40.42 55.97
N ARG A 183 -3.24 40.00 57.16
CA ARG A 183 -4.12 39.79 58.33
C ARG A 183 -3.55 40.41 59.60
N GLY A 184 -4.12 41.55 59.99
CA GLY A 184 -3.81 42.26 61.25
C GLY A 184 -4.70 41.85 62.43
N ASP A 185 -4.26 42.26 63.63
CA ASP A 185 -4.92 42.10 64.93
C ASP A 185 -5.74 43.37 65.30
N VAL A 186 -6.71 43.26 66.24
CA VAL A 186 -7.29 44.31 67.12
C VAL A 186 -8.41 43.71 68.01
N ARG A 187 -8.77 44.40 69.11
CA ARG A 187 -9.14 43.76 70.40
C ARG A 187 -10.26 44.47 71.21
N ASP A 188 -10.74 43.77 72.24
CA ASP A 188 -11.35 44.24 73.52
C ASP A 188 -12.75 44.90 73.59
N ARG A 189 -13.54 44.53 74.63
CA ARG A 189 -14.02 45.41 75.75
C ARG A 189 -14.99 44.76 76.75
N ILE A 190 -14.73 44.89 78.06
CA ILE A 190 -15.61 44.50 79.22
C ILE A 190 -15.35 45.43 80.47
N ASP A 191 -16.41 45.75 81.23
CA ASP A 191 -16.57 46.22 82.67
C ASP A 191 -16.09 47.58 83.28
N ALA A 192 -16.74 47.97 84.41
CA ALA A 192 -16.57 49.17 85.30
C ALA A 192 -17.18 48.98 86.76
N GLU A 193 -17.16 49.98 87.69
CA GLU A 193 -17.08 49.84 89.21
C GLU A 193 -18.24 50.44 90.14
N GLY A 194 -18.33 50.13 91.50
CA GLY A 194 -19.04 50.92 92.61
C GLY A 194 -19.64 50.25 93.94
N ALA A 195 -19.78 50.90 95.17
CA ALA A 195 -20.35 50.35 96.50
C ALA A 195 -20.65 51.31 97.80
N GLN A 196 -21.49 50.99 98.89
CA GLN A 196 -21.59 51.53 100.39
C GLN A 196 -22.83 51.18 101.42
N ALA A 197 -22.84 51.42 102.81
CA ALA A 197 -23.97 51.22 103.88
C ALA A 197 -23.80 51.69 105.46
N GLN A 198 -24.81 51.59 106.46
CA GLN A 198 -24.77 51.41 108.04
C GLN A 198 -26.01 51.82 109.10
N PRO A 199 -26.00 52.21 110.48
CA PRO A 199 -26.85 51.62 111.66
C PRO A 199 -27.26 52.28 113.15
N LYS A 200 -28.27 51.75 113.98
CA LYS A 200 -28.48 51.58 115.56
C LYS A 200 -29.09 52.60 116.68
N THR A 201 -29.78 52.17 117.84
CA THR A 201 -30.14 52.91 119.20
C THR A 201 -30.94 52.18 120.44
N ASN A 202 -31.24 52.80 121.68
CA ASN A 202 -31.86 52.27 123.03
C ASN A 202 -32.54 53.35 124.04
N GLY A 203 -33.16 53.32 125.31
CA GLY A 203 -33.78 52.49 126.48
C GLY A 203 -33.66 53.12 127.99
N ALA A 204 -34.29 52.93 129.24
CA ALA A 204 -35.56 52.49 130.01
C ALA A 204 -35.59 52.76 131.65
N SER A 205 -36.66 52.63 132.54
CA SER A 205 -36.72 52.95 134.09
C SER A 205 -37.79 52.29 135.15
N LYS A 206 -38.03 52.74 136.47
CA LYS A 206 -38.63 52.01 137.74
C LYS A 206 -39.32 52.78 139.02
N ILE A 207 -39.89 52.10 140.12
CA ILE A 207 -40.13 52.38 141.66
C ILE A 207 -41.55 52.82 142.35
N ALA A 208 -42.00 52.81 143.69
CA ALA A 208 -42.15 51.89 144.94
C ALA A 208 -43.00 52.41 146.27
N PRO A 209 -43.52 51.64 147.34
CA PRO A 209 -44.49 52.03 148.50
C PRO A 209 -44.46 51.41 150.03
N ALA A 210 -45.32 51.81 151.09
CA ALA A 210 -45.50 51.30 152.57
C ALA A 210 -46.74 51.90 153.46
N TYR A 211 -47.17 51.75 154.80
CA TYR A 211 -47.29 50.76 156.02
C TYR A 211 -47.91 51.31 157.45
N GLN A 212 -48.74 50.60 158.35
CA GLN A 212 -48.91 50.59 159.92
C GLN A 212 -50.29 50.10 160.64
N ASP A 213 -50.28 49.54 161.91
CA ASP A 213 -51.32 49.30 163.05
C ASP A 213 -52.31 48.05 163.15
N PRO A 214 -52.74 47.50 164.36
CA PRO A 214 -53.45 46.21 164.47
C PRO A 214 -54.86 46.07 165.16
N LEU A 215 -55.57 47.09 165.70
CA LEU A 215 -57.05 46.91 165.81
C LEU A 215 -57.69 47.16 164.44
N LEU A 216 -57.10 48.16 163.77
CA LEU A 216 -57.12 48.35 162.34
C LEU A 216 -56.92 47.04 161.57
N GLN A 217 -56.09 46.08 162.01
CA GLN A 217 -55.90 44.79 161.31
C GLN A 217 -57.18 44.00 161.06
N ARG A 218 -58.19 43.99 161.95
CA ARG A 218 -59.40 43.15 161.73
C ARG A 218 -60.40 43.81 160.78
N GLU A 219 -60.47 45.14 160.83
CA GLU A 219 -61.26 45.94 159.88
C GLU A 219 -60.55 46.02 158.52
N GLU A 220 -59.22 46.12 158.52
CA GLU A 220 -58.34 45.86 157.39
C GLU A 220 -58.43 44.41 156.89
N GLU A 221 -58.64 43.38 157.70
CA GLU A 221 -58.76 42.01 157.19
C GLU A 221 -60.02 41.88 156.33
N LEU A 222 -61.11 42.54 156.73
CA LEU A 222 -62.32 42.68 155.92
C LEU A 222 -62.12 43.62 154.71
N LEU A 223 -61.47 44.78 154.88
CA LEU A 223 -61.16 45.70 153.79
C LEU A 223 -60.10 45.16 152.82
N LYS A 224 -59.18 44.29 153.27
CA LYS A 224 -58.20 43.56 152.44
C LYS A 224 -58.90 42.41 151.75
N ALA A 225 -59.81 41.68 152.42
CA ALA A 225 -60.64 40.67 151.77
C ALA A 225 -61.48 41.32 150.66
N GLN A 226 -62.21 42.40 150.96
CA GLN A 226 -62.98 43.16 149.97
C GLN A 226 -62.07 43.72 148.87
N ALA A 227 -61.00 44.43 149.20
CA ALA A 227 -60.06 44.93 148.19
C ALA A 227 -59.27 43.83 147.45
N THR A 228 -59.23 42.59 147.94
CA THR A 228 -58.76 41.44 147.13
C THR A 228 -59.86 40.91 146.21
N ILE A 229 -61.14 40.92 146.62
CA ILE A 229 -62.27 40.63 145.72
C ILE A 229 -62.31 41.69 144.62
N ASP A 230 -62.30 42.98 144.97
CA ASP A 230 -62.30 44.09 144.01
C ASP A 230 -61.07 44.05 143.07
N LYS A 231 -59.89 43.64 143.56
CA LYS A 231 -58.70 43.39 142.71
C LYS A 231 -58.82 42.13 141.86
N MET A 232 -59.46 41.07 142.33
CA MET A 232 -59.71 39.85 141.56
C MET A 232 -60.75 40.13 140.46
N GLU A 233 -61.77 40.94 140.74
CA GLU A 233 -62.74 41.40 139.73
C GLU A 233 -62.09 42.36 138.72
N ALA A 234 -61.26 43.30 139.17
CA ALA A 234 -60.51 44.19 138.27
C ALA A 234 -59.51 43.42 137.39
N THR A 235 -58.77 42.45 137.94
CA THR A 235 -57.87 41.60 137.14
C THR A 235 -58.62 40.62 136.26
N HIS A 236 -59.80 40.13 136.66
CA HIS A 236 -60.68 39.34 135.79
C HIS A 236 -61.21 40.19 134.61
N GLY A 237 -61.59 41.44 134.88
CA GLY A 237 -61.97 42.42 133.85
C GLY A 237 -60.83 42.73 132.88
N GLU A 238 -59.61 42.94 133.37
CA GLU A 238 -58.42 43.14 132.54
C GLU A 238 -58.10 41.89 131.68
N VAL A 239 -58.21 40.69 132.25
CA VAL A 239 -58.03 39.41 131.51
C VAL A 239 -59.11 39.21 130.45
N LEU A 240 -60.36 39.59 130.72
CA LEU A 240 -61.43 39.57 129.72
C LEU A 240 -61.16 40.60 128.59
N ARG A 241 -60.67 41.79 128.94
CA ARG A 241 -60.26 42.82 127.97
C ARG A 241 -59.13 42.33 127.07
N GLN A 242 -58.09 41.71 127.65
CA GLN A 242 -56.98 41.08 126.93
C GLN A 242 -57.45 39.91 126.04
N LEU A 243 -58.39 39.08 126.50
CA LEU A 243 -58.98 38.01 125.69
C LEU A 243 -59.81 38.53 124.51
N GLN A 244 -60.40 39.72 124.62
CA GLN A 244 -61.10 40.37 123.52
C GLN A 244 -60.13 41.03 122.52
N GLU A 245 -59.06 41.66 123.04
CA GLU A 245 -57.97 42.24 122.26
C GLU A 245 -57.25 41.17 121.41
N LEU A 246 -56.85 40.05 122.02
CA LEU A 246 -56.25 38.89 121.33
C LEU A 246 -57.18 38.22 120.29
N ARG A 247 -58.51 38.34 120.43
CA ARG A 247 -59.45 37.89 119.39
C ARG A 247 -59.45 38.83 118.18
N GLY A 248 -59.48 40.15 118.42
CA GLY A 248 -59.37 41.14 117.35
C GLY A 248 -58.05 41.04 116.59
N GLU A 249 -56.93 40.82 117.29
CA GLU A 249 -55.63 40.54 116.66
C GLU A 249 -55.67 39.27 115.78
N LYS A 250 -56.28 38.19 116.27
CA LYS A 250 -56.43 36.95 115.50
C LYS A 250 -57.30 37.15 114.25
N GLU A 251 -58.42 37.85 114.37
CA GLU A 251 -59.33 38.12 113.26
C GLU A 251 -58.66 38.99 112.19
N SER A 252 -57.98 40.07 112.60
CA SER A 252 -57.15 40.92 111.73
C SER A 252 -56.03 40.14 111.02
N LEU A 253 -55.30 39.29 111.75
CA LEU A 253 -54.24 38.45 111.17
C LEU A 253 -54.80 37.44 110.16
N GLN A 254 -55.98 36.87 110.43
CA GLN A 254 -56.64 35.93 109.54
C GLN A 254 -57.21 36.62 108.28
N GLU A 255 -57.68 37.86 108.40
CA GLU A 255 -58.06 38.70 107.26
C GLU A 255 -56.85 39.07 106.39
N ALA A 256 -55.70 39.40 107.00
CA ALA A 256 -54.44 39.62 106.30
C ALA A 256 -53.94 38.35 105.56
N PHE A 257 -54.07 37.16 106.16
CA PHE A 257 -53.75 35.89 105.48
C PHE A 257 -54.66 35.62 104.28
N ASN A 258 -55.95 35.94 104.37
CA ASN A 258 -56.87 35.85 103.24
C ASN A 258 -56.45 36.83 102.12
N ALA A 259 -56.12 38.08 102.46
CA ALA A 259 -55.66 39.07 101.47
C ALA A 259 -54.38 38.62 100.75
N TYR A 260 -53.39 38.05 101.45
CA TYR A 260 -52.20 37.46 100.81
C TYR A 260 -52.54 36.25 99.94
N ARG A 261 -53.50 35.41 100.36
CA ARG A 261 -53.96 34.27 99.55
C ARG A 261 -54.62 34.74 98.25
N ASP A 262 -55.52 35.72 98.33
CA ASP A 262 -56.19 36.29 97.18
C ASP A 262 -55.19 36.99 96.24
N GLU A 263 -54.16 37.64 96.79
CA GLU A 263 -53.09 38.22 95.98
C GLU A 263 -52.22 37.15 95.29
N ILE A 264 -51.98 36.01 95.93
CA ILE A 264 -51.28 34.86 95.34
C ILE A 264 -52.12 34.16 94.27
N GLU A 265 -53.42 33.92 94.51
CA GLU A 265 -54.32 33.34 93.50
C GLU A 265 -54.54 34.31 92.32
N SER A 266 -54.55 35.63 92.58
CA SER A 266 -54.59 36.70 91.56
C SER A 266 -53.29 36.78 90.74
N LYS A 267 -52.12 36.77 91.38
CA LYS A 267 -50.81 36.77 90.70
C LYS A 267 -50.55 35.45 89.96
N GLY A 268 -50.95 34.32 90.53
CA GLY A 268 -50.88 32.99 89.89
C GLY A 268 -51.82 32.84 88.68
N ARG A 269 -52.93 33.59 88.64
CA ARG A 269 -53.81 33.69 87.45
C ARG A 269 -53.37 34.74 86.43
N LYS A 270 -52.39 35.60 86.71
CA LYS A 270 -51.92 36.60 85.73
C LYS A 270 -51.07 35.93 84.65
N THR A 271 -51.68 35.74 83.49
CA THR A 271 -51.10 35.09 82.29
C THR A 271 -49.83 35.74 81.75
N ALA A 272 -49.36 36.88 82.29
CA ALA A 272 -48.20 37.61 81.77
C ALA A 272 -46.93 36.77 81.59
N GLY A 273 -46.66 35.82 82.49
CA GLY A 273 -45.54 34.87 82.34
C GLY A 273 -45.80 33.79 81.28
N ASP A 274 -47.04 33.31 81.20
CA ASP A 274 -47.50 32.28 80.26
C ASP A 274 -47.61 32.82 78.81
N ASP A 275 -48.04 34.07 78.63
CA ASP A 275 -48.05 34.77 77.35
C ASP A 275 -46.64 35.14 76.86
N ALA A 276 -45.70 35.43 77.78
CA ALA A 276 -44.28 35.59 77.46
C ALA A 276 -43.64 34.25 77.08
N PHE A 277 -43.93 33.18 77.82
CA PHE A 277 -43.49 31.82 77.51
C PHE A 277 -44.03 31.35 76.15
N LYS A 278 -45.32 31.58 75.85
CA LYS A 278 -45.93 31.27 74.53
C LYS A 278 -45.33 32.07 73.37
N LYS A 279 -44.81 33.28 73.61
CA LYS A 279 -44.06 34.03 72.60
C LYS A 279 -42.68 33.43 72.35
N LEU A 280 -41.94 33.09 73.41
CA LEU A 280 -40.64 32.41 73.29
C LEU A 280 -40.76 31.02 72.68
N GLN A 281 -41.82 30.27 73.02
CA GLN A 281 -42.18 28.98 72.42
C GLN A 281 -42.35 29.14 70.90
N ARG A 282 -43.24 30.04 70.46
CA ARG A 282 -43.45 30.33 69.02
C ARG A 282 -42.20 30.84 68.33
N GLN A 283 -41.34 31.60 69.01
CA GLN A 283 -40.06 32.01 68.46
C GLN A 283 -39.13 30.81 68.27
N ALA A 284 -38.97 29.95 69.27
CA ALA A 284 -38.15 28.74 69.15
C ALA A 284 -38.71 27.73 68.12
N ASP A 285 -40.03 27.67 67.94
CA ASP A 285 -40.68 26.86 66.90
C ASP A 285 -40.46 27.47 65.49
N ASN A 286 -40.49 28.81 65.34
CA ASN A 286 -40.12 29.50 64.10
C ASN A 286 -38.62 29.36 63.79
N ASP A 287 -37.76 29.55 64.78
CA ASP A 287 -36.30 29.43 64.65
C ASP A 287 -35.92 27.99 64.26
N ARG A 288 -36.66 26.98 64.77
CA ARG A 288 -36.56 25.59 64.30
C ARG A 288 -36.95 25.43 62.84
N ALA A 289 -38.10 25.93 62.41
CA ALA A 289 -38.55 25.82 61.02
C ALA A 289 -37.58 26.53 60.05
N TYR A 290 -36.93 27.61 60.50
CA TYR A 290 -35.89 28.30 59.74
C TYR A 290 -34.56 27.52 59.70
N ILE A 291 -34.19 26.82 60.79
CA ILE A 291 -33.07 25.88 60.77
C ILE A 291 -33.35 24.70 59.83
N GLU A 292 -34.57 24.15 59.85
CA GLU A 292 -35.00 23.06 58.96
C GLU A 292 -34.94 23.47 57.48
N ASP A 293 -35.42 24.66 57.12
CA ASP A 293 -35.29 25.25 55.78
C ASP A 293 -33.81 25.48 55.38
N LEU A 294 -32.97 25.98 56.29
CA LEU A 294 -31.52 26.11 56.04
C LEU A 294 -30.81 24.75 55.90
N GLU A 295 -31.23 23.73 56.64
CA GLU A 295 -30.68 22.37 56.53
C GLU A 295 -31.10 21.71 55.21
N ASP A 296 -32.36 21.87 54.76
CA ASP A 296 -32.84 21.43 53.45
C ASP A 296 -32.18 22.19 52.28
N GLN A 297 -31.97 23.50 52.41
CA GLN A 297 -31.21 24.29 51.42
C GLN A 297 -29.74 23.84 51.35
N LEU A 298 -29.12 23.54 52.49
CA LEU A 298 -27.74 23.06 52.54
C LEU A 298 -27.61 21.60 52.05
N GLN A 299 -28.63 20.77 52.27
CA GLN A 299 -28.70 19.39 51.78
C GLN A 299 -28.99 19.32 50.27
N SER A 300 -29.88 20.18 49.76
CA SER A 300 -30.11 20.30 48.31
C SER A 300 -28.87 20.85 47.61
N SER A 301 -28.23 21.90 48.15
CA SER A 301 -26.93 22.41 47.68
C SER A 301 -25.86 21.30 47.60
N LYS A 302 -25.66 20.52 48.67
CA LYS A 302 -24.79 19.33 48.66
C LYS A 302 -25.15 18.35 47.54
N SER A 303 -26.43 18.00 47.38
CA SER A 303 -26.83 17.05 46.33
C SER A 303 -26.59 17.57 44.91
N THR A 304 -26.70 18.89 44.68
CA THR A 304 -26.26 19.49 43.39
C THR A 304 -24.75 19.44 43.23
N MET A 305 -23.98 19.69 44.29
CA MET A 305 -22.50 19.62 44.26
C MET A 305 -22.00 18.19 43.98
N GLU A 306 -22.59 17.17 44.63
CA GLU A 306 -22.29 15.77 44.34
C GLU A 306 -22.66 15.38 42.90
N ASN A 307 -23.71 15.97 42.32
CA ASN A 307 -24.08 15.72 40.92
C ASN A 307 -23.07 16.35 39.97
N PHE A 308 -22.66 17.61 40.20
CA PHE A 308 -21.58 18.22 39.43
C PHE A 308 -20.26 17.47 39.58
N GLU A 309 -19.94 16.92 40.76
CA GLU A 309 -18.75 16.08 40.97
C GLU A 309 -18.82 14.76 40.18
N ARG A 310 -19.99 14.11 40.14
CA ARG A 310 -20.25 12.93 39.28
C ARG A 310 -20.12 13.25 37.80
N ASP A 311 -20.62 14.40 37.36
CA ASP A 311 -20.55 14.82 35.96
C ASP A 311 -19.12 15.21 35.56
N ILE A 312 -18.38 15.91 36.42
CA ILE A 312 -16.95 16.18 36.24
C ILE A 312 -16.16 14.87 36.10
N GLN A 313 -16.47 13.85 36.92
CA GLN A 313 -15.78 12.56 36.80
C GLN A 313 -16.16 11.84 35.49
N ARG A 314 -17.43 11.84 35.07
CA ARG A 314 -17.84 11.32 33.75
C ARG A 314 -17.08 11.98 32.61
N TYR A 315 -16.97 13.32 32.61
CA TYR A 315 -16.22 14.03 31.56
C TYR A 315 -14.71 13.76 31.59
N ARG A 316 -14.13 13.37 32.74
CA ARG A 316 -12.75 12.85 32.79
C ARG A 316 -12.64 11.44 32.21
N ASP A 317 -13.51 10.54 32.64
CA ASP A 317 -13.53 9.14 32.17
C ASP A 317 -13.77 9.08 30.64
N ASP A 318 -14.71 9.87 30.12
CA ASP A 318 -14.94 10.06 28.69
C ASP A 318 -13.73 10.74 28.00
N GLY A 319 -13.06 11.68 28.66
CA GLY A 319 -11.84 12.32 28.19
C GLY A 319 -10.69 11.33 27.97
N GLU A 320 -10.41 10.49 28.97
CA GLU A 320 -9.44 9.38 28.89
C GLU A 320 -9.84 8.36 27.81
N GLY A 321 -11.14 8.08 27.66
CA GLY A 321 -11.70 7.30 26.55
C GLY A 321 -11.43 7.92 25.17
N THR A 322 -11.62 9.23 25.00
CA THR A 322 -11.29 9.88 23.72
C THR A 322 -9.79 9.93 23.44
N GLN A 323 -8.94 9.98 24.48
CA GLN A 323 -7.48 9.96 24.29
C GLN A 323 -6.99 8.57 23.88
N THR A 324 -7.44 7.51 24.56
CA THR A 324 -7.10 6.13 24.16
C THR A 324 -7.56 5.81 22.73
N LEU A 325 -8.76 6.26 22.33
CA LEU A 325 -9.24 6.15 20.95
C LEU A 325 -8.40 6.97 19.94
N ARG A 326 -7.86 8.13 20.32
CA ARG A 326 -6.91 8.88 19.46
C ARG A 326 -5.61 8.11 19.28
N ASP A 327 -5.10 7.51 20.35
CA ASP A 327 -3.84 6.76 20.35
C ASP A 327 -3.97 5.47 19.51
N GLU A 328 -5.09 4.75 19.63
CA GLU A 328 -5.44 3.63 18.74
C GLU A 328 -5.54 4.07 17.27
N VAL A 329 -6.18 5.22 16.98
CA VAL A 329 -6.27 5.77 15.62
C VAL A 329 -4.90 6.21 15.09
N GLN A 330 -3.96 6.67 15.92
CA GLN A 330 -2.58 6.93 15.51
C GLN A 330 -1.83 5.63 15.20
N LEU A 331 -1.97 4.60 16.05
CA LEU A 331 -1.34 3.30 15.86
C LEU A 331 -1.85 2.60 14.59
N LEU A 332 -3.16 2.61 14.35
CA LEU A 332 -3.76 2.09 13.11
C LEU A 332 -3.33 2.88 11.86
N LYS A 333 -3.07 4.19 11.97
CA LYS A 333 -2.47 4.98 10.87
C LYS A 333 -1.02 4.56 10.59
N ALA A 334 -0.22 4.31 11.63
CA ALA A 334 1.14 3.82 11.50
C ALA A 334 1.18 2.42 10.85
N ASP A 335 0.37 1.47 11.34
CA ASP A 335 0.24 0.13 10.76
C ASP A 335 -0.19 0.17 9.28
N ASN A 336 -1.11 1.06 8.92
CA ASN A 336 -1.57 1.22 7.54
C ASN A 336 -0.49 1.84 6.63
N ALA A 337 0.33 2.76 7.14
CA ALA A 337 1.52 3.25 6.44
C ALA A 337 2.56 2.13 6.24
N ASP A 338 2.79 1.30 7.25
CA ASP A 338 3.72 0.17 7.23
C ASP A 338 3.25 -0.92 6.24
N LEU A 339 1.96 -1.25 6.25
CA LEU A 339 1.31 -2.11 5.26
C LEU A 339 1.41 -1.53 3.84
N THR A 340 1.22 -0.22 3.68
CA THR A 340 1.39 0.48 2.38
C THR A 340 2.84 0.39 1.89
N GLN A 341 3.84 0.52 2.77
CA GLN A 341 5.25 0.31 2.44
C GLN A 341 5.53 -1.15 2.05
N ARG A 342 4.96 -2.13 2.78
CA ARG A 342 5.05 -3.56 2.44
C ARG A 342 4.39 -3.89 1.10
N ILE A 343 3.28 -3.22 0.74
CA ILE A 343 2.64 -3.34 -0.58
C ILE A 343 3.59 -2.81 -1.67
N LYS A 344 4.13 -1.60 -1.52
CA LYS A 344 5.12 -1.02 -2.46
C LYS A 344 6.36 -1.91 -2.63
N ALA A 345 6.85 -2.51 -1.54
CA ALA A 345 7.96 -3.47 -1.58
C ALA A 345 7.58 -4.75 -2.36
N ASN A 346 6.40 -5.31 -2.11
CA ASN A 346 5.89 -6.48 -2.86
C ASN A 346 5.65 -6.18 -4.34
N GLU A 347 5.18 -4.98 -4.70
CA GLU A 347 5.09 -4.57 -6.10
C GLU A 347 6.45 -4.50 -6.78
N ASN A 348 7.47 -3.98 -6.09
CA ASN A 348 8.83 -3.91 -6.62
C ASN A 348 9.45 -5.31 -6.76
N LEU A 349 9.20 -6.22 -5.82
CA LEU A 349 9.57 -7.64 -5.95
C LEU A 349 8.81 -8.31 -7.10
N LYS A 350 7.50 -8.05 -7.28
CA LYS A 350 6.70 -8.57 -8.40
C LYS A 350 7.22 -8.07 -9.75
N LYS A 351 7.52 -6.77 -9.87
CA LYS A 351 8.17 -6.18 -11.06
C LYS A 351 9.52 -6.87 -11.34
N LYS A 352 10.35 -7.10 -10.31
CA LYS A 352 11.62 -7.81 -10.44
C LYS A 352 11.45 -9.26 -10.90
N ILE A 353 10.52 -10.00 -10.32
CA ILE A 353 10.17 -11.38 -10.72
C ILE A 353 9.71 -11.39 -12.19
N GLN A 354 8.85 -10.47 -12.60
CA GLN A 354 8.42 -10.35 -14.00
C GLN A 354 9.62 -10.10 -14.94
N THR A 355 10.51 -9.15 -14.63
CA THR A 355 11.70 -8.91 -15.46
C THR A 355 12.66 -10.10 -15.51
N LEU A 356 12.71 -10.92 -14.46
CA LEU A 356 13.50 -12.16 -14.46
C LEU A 356 12.84 -13.26 -15.30
N GLN A 357 11.50 -13.36 -15.30
CA GLN A 357 10.75 -14.28 -16.17
C GLN A 357 10.82 -13.88 -17.66
N GLU A 358 10.81 -12.57 -17.95
CA GLU A 358 11.06 -12.03 -19.29
C GLU A 358 12.50 -12.34 -19.76
N GLN A 359 13.49 -12.23 -18.85
CA GLN A 359 14.86 -12.66 -19.14
C GLN A 359 15.01 -14.18 -19.28
N GLU A 360 14.29 -14.99 -18.50
CA GLU A 360 14.34 -16.45 -18.58
C GLU A 360 13.71 -16.97 -19.88
N THR A 361 12.58 -16.41 -20.29
CA THR A 361 11.95 -16.73 -21.59
C THR A 361 12.79 -16.28 -22.78
N ALA A 362 13.47 -15.13 -22.71
CA ALA A 362 14.44 -14.71 -23.72
C ALA A 362 15.69 -15.62 -23.75
N ASN A 363 16.16 -16.11 -22.60
CA ASN A 363 17.23 -17.11 -22.55
C ASN A 363 16.79 -18.47 -23.11
N ALA A 364 15.52 -18.86 -22.93
CA ALA A 364 14.96 -20.06 -23.54
C ALA A 364 14.90 -19.93 -25.08
N SER A 365 14.37 -18.83 -25.62
CA SER A 365 14.33 -18.62 -27.07
C SER A 365 15.73 -18.55 -27.70
N LEU A 366 16.71 -17.93 -27.02
CA LEU A 366 18.10 -17.94 -27.47
C LEU A 366 18.71 -19.36 -27.48
N ARG A 367 18.35 -20.23 -26.54
CA ARG A 367 18.78 -21.64 -26.55
C ARG A 367 18.18 -22.41 -27.72
N ASP A 368 16.90 -22.18 -28.04
CA ASP A 368 16.24 -22.77 -29.21
C ASP A 368 16.80 -22.23 -30.54
N GLU A 369 17.13 -20.95 -30.61
CA GLU A 369 17.83 -20.35 -31.76
C GLU A 369 19.23 -20.96 -31.95
N ILE A 370 19.99 -21.16 -30.88
CA ILE A 370 21.30 -21.85 -30.91
C ILE A 370 21.13 -23.31 -31.34
N LYS A 371 20.11 -24.02 -30.84
CA LYS A 371 19.80 -25.39 -31.25
C LYS A 371 19.48 -25.46 -32.75
N HIS A 372 18.63 -24.59 -33.26
CA HIS A 372 18.33 -24.50 -34.68
C HIS A 372 19.50 -24.01 -35.54
N ALA A 373 20.44 -23.23 -34.99
CA ALA A 373 21.69 -22.89 -35.67
C ALA A 373 22.59 -24.13 -35.79
N ASN A 374 22.74 -24.91 -34.73
CA ASN A 374 23.51 -26.16 -34.74
C ASN A 374 22.90 -27.20 -35.70
N GLU A 375 21.58 -27.37 -35.69
CA GLU A 375 20.86 -28.26 -36.63
C GLU A 375 21.11 -27.86 -38.11
N ARG A 376 21.23 -26.55 -38.42
CA ARG A 376 21.60 -26.07 -39.75
C ARG A 376 23.08 -26.32 -40.07
N VAL A 377 23.98 -26.18 -39.11
CA VAL A 377 25.42 -26.47 -39.28
C VAL A 377 25.62 -27.97 -39.55
N GLU A 378 25.00 -28.85 -38.77
CA GLU A 378 24.99 -30.29 -39.04
C GLU A 378 24.43 -30.61 -40.43
N GLY A 379 23.33 -29.96 -40.83
CA GLY A 379 22.76 -30.12 -42.18
C GLY A 379 23.74 -29.72 -43.29
N VAL A 380 24.48 -28.62 -43.11
CA VAL A 380 25.52 -28.16 -44.04
C VAL A 380 26.72 -29.11 -44.05
N ASP A 381 27.16 -29.64 -42.92
CA ASP A 381 28.30 -30.56 -42.86
C ASP A 381 27.97 -31.93 -43.48
N ARG A 382 26.77 -32.47 -43.25
CA ARG A 382 26.27 -33.66 -43.98
C ARG A 382 26.22 -33.44 -45.49
N LEU A 383 25.87 -32.22 -45.95
CA LEU A 383 25.93 -31.87 -47.38
C LEU A 383 27.36 -31.79 -47.92
N LYS A 384 28.34 -31.32 -47.13
CA LYS A 384 29.77 -31.36 -47.50
C LYS A 384 30.28 -32.80 -47.61
N GLU A 385 29.89 -33.69 -46.70
CA GLU A 385 30.24 -35.12 -46.76
C GLU A 385 29.71 -35.78 -48.04
N ILE A 386 28.45 -35.51 -48.39
CA ILE A 386 27.83 -35.99 -49.64
C ILE A 386 28.54 -35.39 -50.86
N GLN A 387 28.87 -34.10 -50.85
CA GLN A 387 29.62 -33.45 -51.93
C GLN A 387 31.01 -34.10 -52.11
N ALA A 388 31.78 -34.28 -51.03
CA ALA A 388 33.10 -34.90 -51.09
C ALA A 388 33.05 -36.37 -51.57
N ALA A 389 32.00 -37.12 -51.21
CA ALA A 389 31.76 -38.47 -51.71
C ALA A 389 31.46 -38.47 -53.22
N LEU A 390 30.64 -37.53 -53.71
CA LEU A 390 30.34 -37.38 -55.14
C LEU A 390 31.56 -36.89 -55.94
N GLU A 391 32.35 -35.96 -55.41
CA GLU A 391 33.60 -35.50 -56.02
C GLU A 391 34.61 -36.66 -56.15
N LYS A 392 34.73 -37.51 -55.13
CA LYS A 392 35.53 -38.73 -55.20
C LYS A 392 35.01 -39.70 -56.26
N GLU A 393 33.70 -39.93 -56.33
CA GLU A 393 33.09 -40.81 -57.34
C GLU A 393 33.30 -40.26 -58.77
N ILE A 394 33.26 -38.93 -58.95
CA ILE A 394 33.59 -38.26 -60.20
C ILE A 394 35.06 -38.47 -60.57
N ILE A 395 36.00 -38.33 -59.63
CA ILE A 395 37.43 -38.58 -59.86
C ILE A 395 37.68 -40.05 -60.26
N GLU A 396 37.02 -41.00 -59.60
CA GLU A 396 37.11 -42.43 -59.93
C GLU A 396 36.55 -42.73 -61.33
N LYS A 397 35.37 -42.17 -61.68
CA LYS A 397 34.79 -42.26 -63.03
C LYS A 397 35.68 -41.62 -64.09
N GLN A 398 36.27 -40.46 -63.83
CA GLN A 398 37.24 -39.81 -64.73
C GLN A 398 38.55 -40.62 -64.86
N GLY A 399 38.95 -41.37 -63.84
CA GLY A 399 40.06 -42.33 -63.92
C GLY A 399 39.73 -43.51 -64.84
N LEU A 400 38.54 -44.08 -64.69
CA LEU A 400 38.04 -45.16 -65.54
C LEU A 400 37.90 -44.74 -67.00
N ILE A 401 37.34 -43.55 -67.28
CA ILE A 401 37.22 -43.00 -68.64
C ILE A 401 38.61 -42.86 -69.28
N ARG A 402 39.60 -42.27 -68.60
CA ARG A 402 40.97 -42.13 -69.14
C ARG A 402 41.65 -43.48 -69.42
N ASN A 403 41.36 -44.51 -68.63
CA ASN A 403 41.84 -45.86 -68.89
C ASN A 403 41.15 -46.48 -70.13
N GLN A 404 39.84 -46.28 -70.28
CA GLN A 404 39.09 -46.71 -71.47
C GLN A 404 39.55 -45.97 -72.73
N GLU A 405 39.79 -44.65 -72.66
CA GLU A 405 40.38 -43.85 -73.74
C GLU A 405 41.77 -44.36 -74.15
N TYR A 406 42.62 -44.70 -73.17
CA TYR A 406 43.94 -45.29 -73.42
C TYR A 406 43.82 -46.64 -74.15
N GLN A 407 42.96 -47.55 -73.66
CA GLN A 407 42.72 -48.85 -74.30
C GLN A 407 42.12 -48.71 -75.71
N ILE A 408 41.21 -47.76 -75.94
CA ILE A 408 40.64 -47.46 -77.26
C ILE A 408 41.75 -46.97 -78.22
N ASN A 409 42.69 -46.17 -77.73
CA ASN A 409 43.83 -45.69 -78.52
C ASN A 409 44.84 -46.81 -78.84
N GLU A 410 45.14 -47.70 -77.89
CA GLU A 410 45.95 -48.90 -78.14
C GLU A 410 45.28 -49.82 -79.17
N LEU A 411 44.01 -50.19 -78.96
CA LEU A 411 43.25 -51.05 -79.87
C LEU A 411 43.13 -50.42 -81.26
N THR A 412 42.92 -49.10 -81.36
CA THR A 412 42.92 -48.37 -82.64
C THR A 412 44.29 -48.41 -83.32
N THR A 413 45.38 -48.33 -82.54
CA THR A 413 46.75 -48.40 -83.06
C THR A 413 47.09 -49.82 -83.53
N ILE A 414 46.79 -50.86 -82.75
CA ILE A 414 46.94 -52.26 -83.13
C ILE A 414 46.12 -52.58 -84.37
N ARG A 415 44.87 -52.12 -84.42
CA ARG A 415 43.99 -52.27 -85.60
C ARG A 415 44.59 -51.61 -86.84
N ARG A 416 45.17 -50.41 -86.75
CA ARG A 416 45.83 -49.74 -87.90
C ARG A 416 47.02 -50.54 -88.43
N HIS A 417 47.82 -51.15 -87.56
CA HIS A 417 48.92 -52.04 -87.97
C HIS A 417 48.38 -53.30 -88.65
N ALA A 418 47.40 -53.97 -88.05
CA ALA A 418 46.77 -55.15 -88.65
C ALA A 418 46.09 -54.85 -90.01
N GLU A 419 45.44 -53.68 -90.15
CA GLU A 419 44.90 -53.22 -91.44
C GLU A 419 45.99 -52.91 -92.47
N TYR A 420 47.16 -52.42 -92.06
CA TYR A 420 48.31 -52.21 -92.94
C TYR A 420 48.90 -53.55 -93.40
N ASP A 421 49.16 -54.48 -92.47
CA ASP A 421 49.70 -55.80 -92.79
C ASP A 421 48.73 -56.60 -93.68
N ALA A 422 47.42 -56.50 -93.43
CA ALA A 422 46.41 -57.09 -94.30
C ALA A 422 46.42 -56.49 -95.72
N ARG A 423 46.61 -55.16 -95.87
CA ARG A 423 46.79 -54.52 -97.19
C ARG A 423 48.08 -54.99 -97.88
N MET A 424 49.19 -55.08 -97.15
CA MET A 424 50.47 -55.56 -97.69
C MET A 424 50.42 -57.04 -98.11
N LEU A 425 49.71 -57.88 -97.36
CA LEU A 425 49.45 -59.28 -97.73
C LEU A 425 48.50 -59.38 -98.92
N ALA A 426 47.44 -58.57 -98.98
CA ALA A 426 46.53 -58.52 -100.13
C ALA A 426 47.26 -58.07 -101.41
N GLN A 427 48.15 -57.08 -101.33
CA GLN A 427 48.99 -56.67 -102.46
C GLN A 427 49.93 -57.80 -102.91
N LYS A 428 50.66 -58.45 -101.98
CA LYS A 428 51.51 -59.60 -102.32
C LYS A 428 50.73 -60.75 -102.94
N LEU A 429 49.49 -60.98 -102.49
CA LEU A 429 48.59 -61.99 -103.03
C LEU A 429 48.09 -61.60 -104.44
N GLN A 430 47.82 -60.32 -104.69
CA GLN A 430 47.55 -59.82 -106.04
C GLN A 430 48.77 -59.98 -106.95
N GLU A 431 49.96 -59.54 -106.53
CA GLU A 431 51.20 -59.72 -107.31
C GLU A 431 51.47 -61.20 -107.63
N ALA A 432 51.19 -62.10 -106.68
CA ALA A 432 51.29 -63.55 -106.89
C ALA A 432 50.22 -64.09 -107.85
N ARG A 433 48.97 -63.59 -107.78
CA ARG A 433 47.91 -63.90 -108.76
C ARG A 433 48.29 -63.43 -110.16
N GLU A 434 48.74 -62.19 -110.31
CA GLU A 434 49.17 -61.67 -111.62
C GLU A 434 50.41 -62.42 -112.16
N ARG A 435 51.32 -62.90 -111.29
CA ARG A 435 52.41 -63.78 -111.73
C ARG A 435 51.85 -65.12 -112.22
N HIS A 436 51.02 -65.78 -111.43
CA HIS A 436 50.33 -67.00 -111.84
C HIS A 436 49.48 -66.82 -113.10
N GLU A 437 48.89 -65.64 -113.33
CA GLU A 437 48.13 -65.31 -114.53
C GLU A 437 49.03 -65.20 -115.76
N ARG A 438 50.15 -64.46 -115.67
CA ARG A 438 51.19 -64.43 -116.73
C ARG A 438 51.81 -65.81 -116.97
N ASP A 439 52.06 -66.58 -115.91
CA ASP A 439 52.56 -67.96 -116.00
C ASP A 439 51.52 -68.86 -116.68
N HIS A 440 50.22 -68.67 -116.38
CA HIS A 440 49.13 -69.40 -117.01
C HIS A 440 48.94 -69.00 -118.48
N GLU A 441 49.08 -67.72 -118.84
CA GLU A 441 49.11 -67.23 -120.23
C GLU A 441 50.28 -67.84 -121.01
N THR A 442 51.49 -67.87 -120.43
CA THR A 442 52.64 -68.50 -121.10
C THR A 442 52.48 -70.02 -121.19
N ILE A 443 51.91 -70.69 -120.19
CA ILE A 443 51.57 -72.13 -120.24
C ILE A 443 50.47 -72.40 -121.28
N GLN A 444 49.45 -71.54 -121.43
CA GLN A 444 48.47 -71.64 -122.51
C GLN A 444 49.12 -71.44 -123.88
N GLY A 445 50.01 -70.45 -124.03
CA GLY A 445 50.76 -70.21 -125.26
C GLY A 445 51.72 -71.36 -125.62
N LEU A 446 52.35 -71.99 -124.63
CA LEU A 446 53.16 -73.19 -124.80
C LEU A 446 52.31 -74.42 -125.14
N ARG A 447 51.15 -74.60 -124.49
CA ARG A 447 50.18 -75.65 -124.86
C ARG A 447 49.57 -75.45 -126.24
N GLY A 448 49.43 -74.20 -126.70
CA GLY A 448 49.09 -73.88 -128.08
C GLY A 448 50.18 -74.33 -129.05
N LYS A 449 51.43 -73.97 -128.79
CA LYS A 449 52.61 -74.41 -129.58
C LYS A 449 52.83 -75.93 -129.55
N LEU A 450 52.44 -76.61 -128.48
CA LEU A 450 52.48 -78.07 -128.33
C LEU A 450 51.26 -78.77 -128.98
N LYS A 451 50.31 -78.01 -129.54
CA LYS A 451 49.13 -78.53 -130.22
C LYS A 451 49.26 -78.54 -131.76
N ASP A 452 50.34 -77.95 -132.28
CA ASP A 452 50.85 -78.25 -133.62
C ASP A 452 51.81 -79.46 -133.50
N PRO A 453 51.50 -80.64 -134.07
CA PRO A 453 52.16 -81.91 -133.71
C PRO A 453 53.40 -82.24 -134.55
N ASP A 454 54.38 -82.89 -133.93
CA ASP A 454 54.83 -84.26 -134.28
C ASP A 454 56.04 -84.69 -133.43
N SER A 455 55.92 -85.78 -132.65
CA SER A 455 56.96 -86.73 -132.15
C SER A 455 56.67 -87.29 -130.74
N ASP A 456 55.89 -88.37 -130.70
CA ASP A 456 56.11 -89.62 -129.95
C ASP A 456 56.50 -89.61 -128.45
N GLU A 457 55.46 -89.73 -127.61
CA GLU A 457 55.20 -90.90 -126.75
C GLU A 457 56.36 -91.61 -126.00
N GLN A 458 56.38 -91.49 -124.66
CA GLN A 458 56.51 -92.65 -123.76
C GLN A 458 55.99 -92.35 -122.33
N THR A 459 55.61 -93.41 -121.61
CA THR A 459 54.89 -93.38 -120.32
C THR A 459 55.74 -93.85 -119.14
N ILE A 460 55.33 -93.55 -117.88
CA ILE A 460 55.15 -94.51 -116.74
C ILE A 460 54.97 -93.81 -115.35
N ALA A 461 54.05 -94.36 -114.55
CA ALA A 461 53.87 -94.36 -113.09
C ALA A 461 53.89 -93.08 -112.20
N ASP A 462 52.75 -92.87 -111.54
CA ASP A 462 52.53 -92.78 -110.08
C ASP A 462 53.73 -92.84 -109.10
N VAL A 463 53.71 -91.97 -108.07
CA VAL A 463 54.07 -92.29 -106.66
C VAL A 463 53.15 -91.51 -105.69
N GLU A 464 52.77 -92.14 -104.58
CA GLU A 464 51.88 -91.64 -103.52
C GLU A 464 52.62 -91.55 -102.17
N SER A 465 52.52 -90.42 -101.45
CA SER A 465 52.87 -90.20 -100.01
C SER A 465 52.74 -88.69 -99.69
N ASN A 466 52.22 -88.16 -98.57
CA ASN A 466 51.83 -88.61 -97.22
C ASN A 466 52.94 -88.82 -96.17
N ASP A 467 52.64 -88.41 -94.92
CA ASP A 467 53.46 -88.45 -93.69
C ASP A 467 54.77 -87.60 -93.70
N LYS A 468 55.33 -87.08 -92.59
CA LYS A 468 54.82 -86.55 -91.29
C LYS A 468 55.99 -85.81 -90.55
N PRO A 469 55.77 -85.09 -89.42
CA PRO A 469 56.85 -84.70 -88.48
C PRO A 469 57.29 -85.95 -87.66
N PRO A 470 58.38 -85.96 -86.84
CA PRO A 470 58.75 -84.86 -85.92
C PRO A 470 60.24 -84.76 -85.47
N SER A 471 60.46 -83.90 -84.44
CA SER A 471 61.53 -84.03 -83.43
C SER A 471 62.98 -83.75 -83.91
N SER A 472 64.01 -83.62 -83.06
CA SER A 472 64.10 -83.75 -81.59
C SER A 472 65.27 -82.87 -81.06
N ASP A 473 65.19 -82.45 -79.78
CA ASP A 473 66.33 -82.38 -78.83
C ASP A 473 67.56 -81.47 -79.12
N SER A 474 68.37 -81.08 -78.13
CA SER A 474 68.19 -80.90 -76.68
C SER A 474 69.43 -80.18 -76.11
N ALA A 475 69.33 -79.67 -74.87
CA ALA A 475 70.45 -79.31 -73.97
C ALA A 475 71.37 -78.11 -74.37
N ALA A 476 72.05 -77.43 -73.43
CA ALA A 476 71.80 -77.21 -72.00
C ALA A 476 72.72 -76.08 -71.47
N ALA A 477 72.42 -75.59 -70.25
CA ALA A 477 73.24 -74.70 -69.41
C ALA A 477 73.38 -73.23 -69.91
N THR A 478 73.42 -72.20 -69.06
CA THR A 478 73.51 -72.12 -67.58
C THR A 478 72.54 -71.09 -66.99
N PRO A 479 72.04 -71.30 -65.76
CA PRO A 479 71.72 -70.17 -64.87
C PRO A 479 72.04 -70.45 -63.39
N THR A 480 73.02 -69.75 -62.81
CA THR A 480 73.42 -69.95 -61.38
C THR A 480 73.37 -68.67 -60.54
N THR A 481 73.17 -67.49 -61.13
CA THR A 481 73.16 -66.20 -60.42
C THR A 481 71.78 -65.84 -59.85
N ALA A 482 70.71 -66.04 -60.62
CA ALA A 482 69.35 -65.58 -60.29
C ALA A 482 68.79 -66.11 -58.94
N ASN A 483 69.23 -67.30 -58.50
CA ASN A 483 68.78 -67.88 -57.23
C ASN A 483 69.33 -67.15 -55.99
N ASN A 484 70.49 -66.49 -56.09
CA ASN A 484 71.10 -65.73 -54.97
C ASN A 484 70.51 -64.32 -54.80
N GLU A 485 69.85 -63.78 -55.82
CA GLU A 485 69.15 -62.49 -55.74
C GLU A 485 67.71 -62.68 -55.25
N ASN A 486 67.01 -63.70 -55.78
CA ASN A 486 65.68 -64.06 -55.31
C ASN A 486 65.65 -64.46 -53.82
N THR A 487 66.65 -65.18 -53.33
CA THR A 487 66.72 -65.56 -51.90
C THR A 487 66.97 -64.36 -50.98
N LYS A 488 67.78 -63.38 -51.39
CA LYS A 488 67.97 -62.12 -50.63
C LYS A 488 66.69 -61.28 -50.60
N HIS A 489 66.07 -61.06 -51.76
CA HIS A 489 64.81 -60.31 -51.89
C HIS A 489 63.66 -60.98 -51.11
N LEU A 490 63.65 -62.32 -50.99
CA LEU A 490 62.72 -63.03 -50.10
C LEU A 490 63.05 -62.81 -48.61
N ALA A 491 64.32 -62.83 -48.21
CA ALA A 491 64.73 -62.54 -46.83
C ALA A 491 64.39 -61.10 -46.41
N GLU A 492 64.65 -60.12 -47.28
CA GLU A 492 64.27 -58.70 -47.08
C GLU A 492 62.75 -58.51 -46.99
N LYS A 493 61.96 -59.30 -47.74
CA LYS A 493 60.50 -59.33 -47.58
C LYS A 493 60.06 -59.96 -46.27
N VAL A 494 60.73 -61.01 -45.79
CA VAL A 494 60.43 -61.62 -44.49
C VAL A 494 60.72 -60.64 -43.35
N THR A 495 61.85 -59.93 -43.36
CA THR A 495 62.15 -58.94 -42.32
C THR A 495 61.21 -57.73 -42.37
N LEU A 496 60.84 -57.25 -43.57
CA LEU A 496 59.83 -56.19 -43.72
C LEU A 496 58.45 -56.65 -43.22
N LEU A 497 58.04 -57.89 -43.49
CA LEU A 497 56.77 -58.45 -42.99
C LEU A 497 56.80 -58.66 -41.47
N GLN A 498 57.93 -59.06 -40.88
CA GLN A 498 58.10 -59.12 -39.43
C GLN A 498 58.01 -57.73 -38.79
N GLN A 499 58.64 -56.71 -39.38
CA GLN A 499 58.51 -55.33 -38.92
C GLN A 499 57.06 -54.81 -39.05
N GLN A 500 56.38 -55.13 -40.15
CA GLN A 500 54.96 -54.78 -40.33
C GLN A 500 54.08 -55.46 -39.28
N LEU A 501 54.31 -56.74 -38.99
CA LEU A 501 53.61 -57.49 -37.93
C LEU A 501 53.85 -56.87 -36.55
N GLU A 502 55.10 -56.56 -36.19
CA GLU A 502 55.43 -55.92 -34.91
C GLU A 502 54.77 -54.54 -34.77
N THR A 503 54.75 -53.72 -35.84
CA THR A 503 53.99 -52.46 -35.80
C THR A 503 52.47 -52.65 -35.84
N ALA A 504 51.95 -53.81 -36.23
CA ALA A 504 50.53 -54.14 -36.11
C ALA A 504 50.20 -54.55 -34.66
N ASP A 505 51.01 -55.41 -34.04
CA ASP A 505 50.85 -55.81 -32.63
C ASP A 505 50.98 -54.63 -31.66
N LEU A 506 51.90 -53.69 -31.93
CA LEU A 506 52.02 -52.45 -31.15
C LEU A 506 50.79 -51.55 -31.31
N ARG A 507 50.21 -51.45 -32.52
CA ARG A 507 48.95 -50.72 -32.74
C ARG A 507 47.76 -51.44 -32.08
N LEU A 508 47.73 -52.77 -32.09
CA LEU A 508 46.68 -53.57 -31.46
C LEU A 508 46.69 -53.38 -29.93
N LYS A 509 47.87 -53.39 -29.30
CA LYS A 509 48.03 -53.08 -27.87
C LYS A 509 47.60 -51.64 -27.55
N GLN A 510 48.06 -50.66 -28.33
CA GLN A 510 47.61 -49.26 -28.16
C GLN A 510 46.09 -49.09 -28.38
N ALA A 511 45.45 -49.96 -29.16
CA ALA A 511 44.00 -49.98 -29.32
C ALA A 511 43.29 -50.65 -28.13
N SER A 512 43.81 -51.76 -27.59
CA SER A 512 43.24 -52.39 -26.39
C SER A 512 43.37 -51.52 -25.15
N ASP A 513 44.50 -50.82 -24.98
CA ASP A 513 44.74 -49.94 -23.84
C ASP A 513 43.80 -48.72 -23.87
N ARG A 514 43.50 -48.22 -25.09
CA ARG A 514 42.49 -47.17 -25.31
C ARG A 514 41.06 -47.68 -25.10
N ALA A 515 40.76 -48.93 -25.48
CA ALA A 515 39.45 -49.53 -25.22
C ALA A 515 39.19 -49.70 -23.71
N ALA A 516 40.18 -50.23 -22.97
CA ALA A 516 40.08 -50.40 -21.52
C ALA A 516 39.93 -49.06 -20.78
N THR A 517 40.72 -48.04 -21.15
CA THR A 517 40.60 -46.71 -20.53
C THR A 517 39.29 -45.98 -20.88
N LEU A 518 38.69 -46.25 -22.04
CA LEU A 518 37.33 -45.79 -22.36
C LEU A 518 36.24 -46.55 -21.58
N GLU A 519 36.39 -47.85 -21.35
CA GLU A 519 35.44 -48.63 -20.52
C GLU A 519 35.47 -48.13 -19.06
N ASP A 520 36.65 -47.89 -18.48
CA ASP A 520 36.77 -47.34 -17.13
C ASP A 520 36.23 -45.91 -17.03
N GLN A 521 36.41 -45.07 -18.06
CA GLN A 521 35.75 -43.75 -18.12
C GLN A 521 34.23 -43.87 -18.17
N GLN A 522 33.67 -44.72 -19.05
CA GLN A 522 32.22 -44.96 -19.11
C GLN A 522 31.65 -45.48 -17.79
N ARG A 523 32.39 -46.33 -17.07
CA ARG A 523 32.00 -46.80 -15.72
C ARG A 523 32.00 -45.67 -14.69
N LEU A 524 33.04 -44.83 -14.67
CA LEU A 524 33.13 -43.70 -13.76
C LEU A 524 32.02 -42.68 -14.02
N ASP A 525 31.74 -42.35 -15.28
CA ASP A 525 30.70 -41.37 -15.63
C ASP A 525 29.29 -41.93 -15.42
N SER A 526 29.08 -43.23 -15.64
CA SER A 526 27.84 -43.92 -15.23
C SER A 526 27.65 -43.90 -13.71
N SER A 527 28.72 -44.08 -12.93
CA SER A 527 28.66 -44.01 -11.47
C SER A 527 28.29 -42.61 -10.98
N LYS A 528 28.93 -41.55 -11.52
CA LYS A 528 28.60 -40.15 -11.22
C LYS A 528 27.13 -39.86 -11.56
N SER A 529 26.67 -40.24 -12.76
CA SER A 529 25.29 -40.01 -13.18
C SER A 529 24.26 -40.70 -12.27
N LEU A 530 24.61 -41.82 -11.63
CA LEU A 530 23.76 -42.48 -10.64
C LEU A 530 23.79 -41.80 -9.26
N GLU A 531 24.92 -41.18 -8.88
CA GLU A 531 25.05 -40.36 -7.66
C GLU A 531 24.35 -39.01 -7.80
N ASP A 532 24.47 -38.35 -8.95
CA ASP A 532 23.73 -37.14 -9.33
C ASP A 532 22.22 -37.42 -9.36
N GLN A 533 21.78 -38.53 -9.96
CA GLN A 533 20.37 -38.92 -9.97
C GLN A 533 19.83 -39.23 -8.56
N ARG A 534 20.65 -39.85 -7.69
CA ARG A 534 20.28 -40.09 -6.28
C ARG A 534 20.17 -38.80 -5.49
N THR A 535 21.15 -37.90 -5.58
CA THR A 535 21.10 -36.61 -4.87
C THR A 535 19.94 -35.75 -5.33
N ALA A 536 19.66 -35.70 -6.64
CA ALA A 536 18.45 -35.05 -7.18
C ALA A 536 17.16 -35.67 -6.63
N SER A 537 17.04 -37.00 -6.56
CA SER A 537 15.85 -37.66 -5.97
C SER A 537 15.67 -37.35 -4.48
N ALA A 538 16.75 -37.28 -3.70
CA ALA A 538 16.68 -36.91 -2.29
C ALA A 538 16.24 -35.46 -2.08
N GLN A 539 16.70 -34.52 -2.93
CA GLN A 539 16.24 -33.13 -2.94
C GLN A 539 14.75 -33.03 -3.29
N VAL A 540 14.26 -33.81 -4.26
CA VAL A 540 12.83 -33.86 -4.58
C VAL A 540 12.01 -34.37 -3.40
N GLU A 541 12.43 -35.44 -2.71
CA GLU A 541 11.74 -35.91 -1.50
C GLU A 541 11.74 -34.86 -0.38
N GLU A 542 12.81 -34.09 -0.20
CA GLU A 542 12.88 -33.01 0.80
C GLU A 542 11.95 -31.84 0.44
N HIS A 543 11.88 -31.48 -0.85
CA HIS A 543 10.93 -30.50 -1.36
C HIS A 543 9.47 -30.96 -1.23
N GLU A 544 9.16 -32.24 -1.48
CA GLU A 544 7.81 -32.77 -1.26
C GLU A 544 7.42 -32.76 0.22
N ARG A 545 8.33 -33.12 1.14
CA ARG A 545 8.10 -33.06 2.59
C ARG A 545 7.86 -31.63 3.09
N THR A 546 8.65 -30.66 2.62
CA THR A 546 8.45 -29.24 2.98
C THR A 546 7.17 -28.66 2.39
N ILE A 547 6.79 -29.01 1.16
CA ILE A 547 5.50 -28.66 0.56
C ILE A 547 4.33 -29.28 1.36
N ALA A 548 4.44 -30.53 1.80
CA ALA A 548 3.43 -31.19 2.62
C ALA A 548 3.28 -30.53 4.01
N GLN A 549 4.39 -30.12 4.63
CA GLN A 549 4.36 -29.37 5.89
C GLN A 549 3.70 -27.99 5.71
N LEU A 550 4.09 -27.22 4.70
CA LEU A 550 3.51 -25.90 4.43
C LEU A 550 2.00 -25.97 4.11
N ARG A 551 1.56 -27.02 3.40
CA ARG A 551 0.12 -27.29 3.19
C ARG A 551 -0.59 -27.53 4.52
N LYS A 552 -0.04 -28.37 5.40
CA LYS A 552 -0.62 -28.65 6.72
C LYS A 552 -0.67 -27.41 7.63
N GLU A 553 0.34 -26.55 7.57
CA GLU A 553 0.35 -25.27 8.29
C GLU A 553 -0.70 -24.28 7.73
N LEU A 554 -0.90 -24.26 6.42
CA LEU A 554 -1.94 -23.44 5.77
C LEU A 554 -3.36 -23.99 6.05
N GLU A 555 -3.55 -25.30 6.07
CA GLU A 555 -4.78 -25.97 6.51
C GLU A 555 -5.07 -25.66 7.98
N ALA A 556 -4.07 -25.73 8.87
CA ALA A 556 -4.22 -25.35 10.27
C ALA A 556 -4.55 -23.86 10.45
N SER A 557 -3.90 -22.97 9.69
CA SER A 557 -4.17 -21.52 9.72
C SER A 557 -5.56 -21.17 9.19
N THR A 558 -6.03 -21.86 8.13
CA THR A 558 -7.37 -21.64 7.59
C THR A 558 -8.46 -22.24 8.47
N ALA A 559 -8.23 -23.40 9.09
CA ALA A 559 -9.12 -23.96 10.11
C ALA A 559 -9.22 -23.04 11.33
N ALA A 560 -8.09 -22.52 11.84
CA ALA A 560 -8.08 -21.56 12.95
C ALA A 560 -8.88 -20.29 12.61
N LYS A 561 -8.68 -19.72 11.42
CA LYS A 561 -9.46 -18.54 10.94
C LYS A 561 -10.95 -18.83 10.76
N GLN A 562 -11.33 -20.05 10.37
CA GLN A 562 -12.73 -20.46 10.33
C GLN A 562 -13.33 -20.63 11.73
N MET A 563 -12.56 -21.12 12.70
CA MET A 563 -13.01 -21.24 14.09
C MET A 563 -13.14 -19.88 14.79
N THR A 564 -12.26 -18.91 14.53
CA THR A 564 -12.44 -17.54 15.06
C THR A 564 -13.62 -16.84 14.40
N ALA A 565 -13.76 -16.92 13.06
CA ALA A 565 -14.90 -16.35 12.35
C ALA A 565 -16.26 -16.98 12.76
N ALA A 566 -16.26 -18.22 13.23
CA ALA A 566 -17.46 -18.88 13.77
C ALA A 566 -17.78 -18.50 15.23
N ALA A 567 -16.82 -17.92 15.98
CA ALA A 567 -17.01 -17.50 17.37
C ALA A 567 -17.50 -16.05 17.51
N GLU A 568 -17.31 -15.22 16.47
CA GLU A 568 -17.41 -13.76 16.56
C GLU A 568 -18.68 -13.17 15.88
N ALA A 569 -19.59 -14.03 15.41
CA ALA A 569 -20.70 -13.65 14.52
C ALA A 569 -22.11 -13.77 15.16
N PRO A 570 -22.67 -12.70 15.76
CA PRO A 570 -24.08 -12.65 16.12
C PRO A 570 -24.97 -12.42 14.88
N ALA A 571 -25.71 -13.46 14.48
CA ALA A 571 -26.95 -13.44 13.68
C ALA A 571 -27.06 -12.42 12.50
N ALA A 572 -26.59 -12.80 11.30
CA ALA A 572 -26.92 -12.11 10.04
C ALA A 572 -27.26 -13.13 8.90
N PRO A 573 -28.47 -13.14 8.32
CA PRO A 573 -28.92 -14.22 7.42
C PRO A 573 -28.68 -14.02 5.91
N ALA A 574 -28.08 -12.91 5.47
CA ALA A 574 -28.05 -12.52 4.04
C ALA A 574 -26.92 -13.14 3.20
N LEU A 575 -25.72 -13.28 3.77
CA LEU A 575 -24.46 -13.64 3.07
C LEU A 575 -24.51 -14.78 2.03
N PRO A 576 -25.21 -15.92 2.22
CA PRO A 576 -25.23 -16.98 1.22
C PRO A 576 -26.04 -16.62 -0.04
N GLN A 577 -26.98 -15.67 0.02
CA GLN A 577 -27.74 -15.24 -1.16
C GLN A 577 -26.90 -14.33 -2.05
N ASP A 578 -26.16 -13.39 -1.46
CA ASP A 578 -25.30 -12.46 -2.20
C ASP A 578 -24.16 -13.21 -2.92
N LEU A 579 -23.54 -14.19 -2.26
CA LEU A 579 -22.56 -15.07 -2.91
C LEU A 579 -23.17 -15.90 -4.05
N ALA A 580 -24.45 -16.25 -3.98
CA ALA A 580 -25.18 -16.93 -5.05
C ALA A 580 -25.65 -15.98 -6.17
N ALA A 581 -25.80 -14.68 -5.90
CA ALA A 581 -26.02 -13.65 -6.91
C ALA A 581 -24.71 -13.35 -7.65
N LEU A 582 -23.66 -12.96 -6.94
CA LEU A 582 -22.33 -12.63 -7.47
C LEU A 582 -21.73 -13.76 -8.32
N ARG A 583 -21.98 -15.04 -7.99
CA ARG A 583 -21.56 -16.19 -8.81
C ARG A 583 -22.36 -16.31 -10.12
N ARG A 584 -23.66 -15.98 -10.12
CA ARG A 584 -24.47 -15.93 -11.35
C ARG A 584 -24.08 -14.74 -12.22
N GLU A 585 -23.83 -13.59 -11.63
CA GLU A 585 -23.36 -12.39 -12.33
C GLU A 585 -21.99 -12.61 -12.96
N ASN A 586 -21.02 -13.19 -12.23
CA ASN A 586 -19.73 -13.58 -12.82
C ASN A 586 -19.88 -14.56 -13.99
N HIS A 587 -20.80 -15.53 -13.90
CA HIS A 587 -21.06 -16.46 -15.00
C HIS A 587 -21.70 -15.78 -16.22
N LEU A 588 -22.60 -14.82 -16.00
CA LEU A 588 -23.19 -14.00 -17.06
C LEU A 588 -22.17 -13.05 -17.70
N MET A 589 -21.29 -12.44 -16.90
CA MET A 589 -20.20 -11.60 -17.41
C MET A 589 -19.17 -12.42 -18.21
N ALA A 590 -18.80 -13.62 -17.73
CA ALA A 590 -17.88 -14.50 -18.42
C ALA A 590 -18.46 -15.00 -19.76
N THR A 591 -19.75 -15.39 -19.79
CA THR A 591 -20.41 -15.83 -21.03
C THR A 591 -20.64 -14.68 -22.01
N ALA A 592 -21.04 -13.49 -21.54
CA ALA A 592 -21.15 -12.29 -22.37
C ALA A 592 -19.79 -11.82 -22.92
N TRP A 593 -18.70 -11.92 -22.14
CA TRP A 593 -17.34 -11.65 -22.60
C TRP A 593 -16.88 -12.66 -23.65
N PHE A 594 -17.24 -13.93 -23.51
CA PHE A 594 -16.90 -14.97 -24.49
C PHE A 594 -17.65 -14.78 -25.81
N ASP A 595 -18.94 -14.44 -25.76
CA ASP A 595 -19.75 -14.10 -26.93
C ASP A 595 -19.25 -12.82 -27.61
N LEU A 596 -18.92 -11.76 -26.84
CA LEU A 596 -18.29 -10.55 -27.37
C LEU A 596 -16.94 -10.86 -28.06
N SER A 597 -16.11 -11.68 -27.43
CA SER A 597 -14.79 -12.05 -27.96
C SER A 597 -14.90 -12.91 -29.22
N ALA A 598 -15.83 -13.88 -29.24
CA ALA A 598 -16.15 -14.66 -30.42
C ALA A 598 -16.66 -13.77 -31.56
N ARG A 599 -17.57 -12.82 -31.28
CA ARG A 599 -18.04 -11.85 -32.28
C ARG A 599 -16.93 -10.93 -32.79
N ILE A 600 -15.93 -10.58 -31.97
CA ILE A 600 -14.75 -9.80 -32.41
C ILE A 600 -13.81 -10.62 -33.29
N GLN A 601 -13.80 -11.96 -33.15
CA GLN A 601 -13.01 -12.87 -33.99
C GLN A 601 -13.74 -13.21 -35.30
N ASP A 602 -15.04 -13.55 -35.25
CA ASP A 602 -15.88 -13.89 -36.41
C ASP A 602 -16.21 -12.66 -37.28
N ASN A 603 -16.52 -11.51 -36.68
CA ASN A 603 -16.56 -10.24 -37.41
C ASN A 603 -15.13 -9.76 -37.61
N GLY A 604 -14.40 -10.48 -38.47
CA GLY A 604 -13.04 -10.21 -38.92
C GLY A 604 -12.91 -8.91 -39.71
N VAL A 605 -13.34 -7.80 -39.11
CA VAL A 605 -12.99 -6.44 -39.49
C VAL A 605 -11.49 -6.33 -39.31
N SER A 606 -10.77 -6.66 -40.38
CA SER A 606 -9.39 -6.23 -40.52
C SER A 606 -9.39 -4.71 -40.31
N LEU A 607 -8.87 -4.29 -39.14
CA LEU A 607 -8.53 -2.89 -38.86
C LEU A 607 -7.33 -2.56 -39.75
N GLY A 608 -7.62 -2.40 -41.04
CA GLY A 608 -6.69 -2.04 -42.09
C GLY A 608 -6.13 -0.68 -41.74
N ARG A 609 -5.02 -0.68 -41.00
CA ARG A 609 -4.33 0.51 -40.50
C ARG A 609 -4.09 1.43 -41.69
N ARG A 610 -4.95 2.46 -41.84
CA ARG A 610 -4.78 3.48 -42.88
C ARG A 610 -3.37 4.02 -42.70
N ARG A 611 -2.49 3.69 -43.65
CA ARG A 611 -1.08 4.09 -43.61
C ARG A 611 -1.01 5.60 -43.76
N GLN A 612 -1.11 6.32 -42.65
CA GLN A 612 -0.87 7.75 -42.64
C GLN A 612 0.62 7.94 -42.98
N GLU A 613 0.91 8.64 -44.07
CA GLU A 613 2.29 8.87 -44.45
C GLU A 613 2.97 9.80 -43.44
N PRO A 614 4.16 9.45 -42.91
CA PRO A 614 4.81 10.23 -41.88
C PRO A 614 5.25 11.58 -42.44
N LYS A 615 4.51 12.64 -42.08
CA LYS A 615 4.81 14.02 -42.48
C LYS A 615 6.17 14.48 -41.94
N SER A 616 6.61 13.98 -40.78
CA SER A 616 7.92 14.31 -40.20
C SER A 616 9.08 13.68 -40.97
N TRP A 617 10.23 14.35 -40.97
CA TRP A 617 11.47 13.86 -41.60
C TRP A 617 12.00 12.59 -40.89
N ILE A 618 11.98 12.57 -39.55
CA ILE A 618 12.35 11.41 -38.73
C ILE A 618 11.45 10.20 -39.02
N GLY A 619 10.15 10.39 -39.23
CA GLY A 619 9.24 9.29 -39.59
C GLY A 619 9.53 8.70 -40.98
N ARG A 620 10.06 9.51 -41.92
CA ARG A 620 10.55 9.03 -43.21
C ARG A 620 11.87 8.28 -43.09
N GLN A 621 12.82 8.75 -42.27
CA GLN A 621 14.06 8.01 -41.98
C GLN A 621 13.79 6.66 -41.31
N ARG A 622 12.93 6.61 -40.28
CA ARG A 622 12.56 5.34 -39.61
C ARG A 622 11.87 4.33 -40.54
N ARG A 623 11.27 4.77 -41.66
CA ARG A 623 10.74 3.90 -42.72
C ARG A 623 11.83 3.36 -43.66
N LEU A 624 12.91 4.10 -43.91
CA LEU A 624 14.07 3.60 -44.67
C LEU A 624 14.92 2.61 -43.87
N VAL A 625 15.04 2.80 -42.55
CA VAL A 625 15.87 1.97 -41.65
C VAL A 625 15.04 0.89 -40.91
N GLY A 626 13.80 0.65 -41.36
CA GLY A 626 12.95 -0.44 -40.85
C GLY A 626 13.39 -1.82 -41.39
N PRO A 627 13.01 -2.93 -40.74
CA PRO A 627 13.49 -4.29 -41.05
C PRO A 627 12.82 -4.89 -42.30
N HIS A 628 13.00 -4.25 -43.45
CA HIS A 628 12.60 -4.71 -44.79
C HIS A 628 13.64 -4.41 -45.87
N ALA A 629 14.84 -3.94 -45.49
CA ALA A 629 15.96 -3.62 -46.38
C ALA A 629 17.08 -4.69 -46.34
N ALA A 630 16.72 -5.95 -46.09
CA ALA A 630 17.65 -7.07 -46.00
C ALA A 630 17.12 -8.26 -46.85
N GLY A 631 17.18 -8.11 -48.17
CA GLY A 631 16.72 -9.15 -49.10
C GLY A 631 16.38 -8.64 -50.51
N LEU A 632 17.39 -8.24 -51.29
CA LEU A 632 17.39 -8.22 -52.77
C LEU A 632 18.77 -7.75 -53.29
N GLY A 633 19.50 -8.65 -53.97
CA GLY A 633 20.84 -8.40 -54.55
C GLY A 633 21.99 -8.44 -53.53
N ASN A 634 23.12 -9.12 -53.78
CA ASN A 634 23.54 -9.93 -54.94
C ASN A 634 23.90 -11.36 -54.48
#